data_AF-A0A0N5AJ68-F1
#
_entry.id   AF-A0A0N5AJ68-F1
#
_cell.length_a   1.000
_cell.length_b   1.000
_cell.length_c   1.000
_cell.angle_alpha   90.00
_cell.angle_beta   90.00
_cell.angle_gamma   90.00
#
_symmetry.space_group_name_H-M   'P 1'
#
loop_
_entity.id
_entity.type
_entity.pdbx_description
1 polymer ?
#
loop_
_entity_poly.entity_id
_entity_poly.type
_entity_poly.pdbx_seq_one_letter_code
_entity_poly.pdbx_strand_id
1 'polypeptide(L)'
;MVLKLGDSLWSSGDLEPFVFANTVVNCTEASEDVKKNEILSCTTCSINVGSDRMLLVMHYRSGWHHYNLKRKVRGRSVISEEEYEEKLLNAKIVETSSSDSDDEVEYSFSGGVHTYFVHEEDVFSIFNAILLEGEAISRNVLMRPLDCTILLLSGGHFCGGIFKDNSLVAHKSFHRYTIRAKQGGMQSAADAKNGVTKKSAGAALRRYNEKLLKEEIQDFIREIKGQIDKCPLVFIRTPICNKTIPFTTRRPNIDELMRIWERLTVVSEYGKVDNFRATVEMEQGWTKKRKVLRKRVKKEKVVAQYTEDETDCGDVGSNIEQLDKKLKQTVLKLEEREDKQASCEKVESDFLSDKEKEAIYLSIRTNSLSDFHHLIDSNNNKHEKIINYLMSSRFSPEGSSFLHIAAQNGATDIIKELLEYGCDPCSKNTSGLVPYEVSSNRSVKRTFIDYRAANPSHVDWRKARVPELKVLSDEQICRETEKKRRQRERKKQREKERKQAEAVEKKENAAREAFLALSDREKRAVAAERRMGIFTQTLPQPLSENVDRCFQMLVNVICQRTQNLIRRYLGSNYLCLPRFISSTQQEHLDELCICVNDDDKAIRKASKRECHKVETMSLHRAFSVFLFTPDNKLLLQKRSKFKVTFPGVWTNSCCSHPLWTEIEMCEVKNIGIRRAAQRKLAQELGVFNVPLSEMHVMGRFIYKAIDKNGWGEHEMDYAIVVPNFDAHSVRINSDEVEMVKSVDRSELKKLIQSGEAISPWFSLFLSHRYLYVWWDNLKNLFNLKNLETINRLN
;
A
#
# COMPACT_ATOMS: atom_id res chain seq x y z
N MET A 1 28.57 12.34 15.86
CA MET A 1 29.01 13.15 14.71
C MET A 1 28.73 12.32 13.45
N VAL A 2 28.21 12.88 12.36
CA VAL A 2 28.02 12.06 11.13
C VAL A 2 29.33 12.08 10.37
N LEU A 3 30.10 11.00 10.49
CA LEU A 3 31.38 10.86 9.79
C LEU A 3 31.12 10.50 8.32
N LYS A 4 31.74 11.24 7.41
CA LYS A 4 31.61 11.05 5.95
C LYS A 4 32.96 10.72 5.32
N LEU A 5 32.90 10.14 4.12
CA LEU A 5 34.04 10.10 3.22
C LEU A 5 34.53 11.54 2.94
N GLY A 6 35.84 11.76 3.01
CA GLY A 6 36.48 13.07 2.82
C GLY A 6 36.64 13.93 4.09
N ASP A 7 36.21 13.45 5.27
CA ASP A 7 36.43 14.17 6.53
C ASP A 7 37.92 14.21 6.91
N SER A 8 38.38 15.31 7.52
CA SER A 8 39.77 15.51 7.93
C SER A 8 40.25 14.50 8.99
N LEU A 9 39.32 13.82 9.67
CA LEU A 9 39.62 12.76 10.64
C LEU A 9 40.44 11.64 10.01
N TRP A 10 40.20 11.30 8.74
CA TRP A 10 40.89 10.21 8.05
C TRP A 10 42.30 10.58 7.54
N SER A 11 42.75 11.82 7.78
CA SER A 11 44.05 12.33 7.34
C SER A 11 45.22 11.98 8.27
N SER A 12 44.93 11.55 9.50
CA SER A 12 45.90 11.15 10.54
C SER A 12 45.57 9.76 11.10
N GLY A 13 46.55 9.04 11.65
CA GLY A 13 46.38 7.76 12.36
C GLY A 13 46.27 6.50 11.48
N ASP A 14 46.57 5.34 12.06
CA ASP A 14 46.64 4.05 11.34
C ASP A 14 45.24 3.42 11.16
N LEU A 15 45.08 2.71 10.04
CA LEU A 15 43.84 2.02 9.67
C LEU A 15 44.13 0.53 9.53
N GLU A 16 43.57 -0.29 10.42
CA GLU A 16 43.76 -1.74 10.40
C GLU A 16 42.46 -2.46 10.02
N PRO A 17 42.48 -3.43 9.08
CA PRO A 17 41.30 -4.24 8.78
C PRO A 17 40.84 -5.05 9.99
N PHE A 18 39.55 -5.01 10.30
CA PHE A 18 39.00 -5.79 11.42
C PHE A 18 38.66 -7.21 10.97
N VAL A 19 39.34 -8.21 11.55
CA VAL A 19 39.13 -9.63 11.24
C VAL A 19 38.26 -10.31 12.30
N PHE A 20 37.20 -11.01 11.86
CA PHE A 20 36.36 -11.81 12.75
C PHE A 20 37.03 -13.14 13.11
N ALA A 21 37.01 -13.51 14.39
CA ALA A 21 37.70 -14.68 14.96
C ALA A 21 37.30 -16.06 14.38
N ASN A 22 36.22 -16.15 13.59
CA ASN A 22 35.75 -17.41 12.98
C ASN A 22 36.09 -17.56 11.50
N THR A 23 36.99 -16.74 10.95
CA THR A 23 37.53 -16.97 9.62
C THR A 23 38.72 -17.92 9.74
N VAL A 24 38.46 -19.23 9.78
CA VAL A 24 39.52 -20.23 9.57
C VAL A 24 39.96 -20.10 8.11
N VAL A 25 40.88 -19.18 7.87
CA VAL A 25 41.79 -19.26 6.74
C VAL A 25 42.88 -20.21 7.21
N ASN A 26 42.90 -21.41 6.63
CA ASN A 26 44.09 -22.25 6.72
C ASN A 26 45.22 -21.51 5.98
N CYS A 27 45.98 -20.70 6.72
CA CYS A 27 47.27 -20.19 6.32
C CYS A 27 48.32 -20.90 7.18
N THR A 28 48.80 -22.03 6.69
CA THR A 28 50.13 -22.53 7.08
C THR A 28 51.14 -21.96 6.10
N GLU A 29 52.00 -21.11 6.65
CA GLU A 29 53.42 -20.85 6.35
C GLU A 29 53.93 -20.79 4.90
N ALA A 30 54.77 -19.78 4.70
CA ALA A 30 55.37 -19.35 3.44
C ALA A 30 56.25 -20.40 2.77
N SER A 31 56.13 -20.50 1.44
CA SER A 31 57.26 -20.74 0.54
C SER A 31 56.97 -20.16 -0.85
N GLU A 32 58.01 -19.60 -1.44
CA GLU A 32 58.07 -18.93 -2.73
C GLU A 32 57.55 -19.78 -3.91
N ASP A 33 57.14 -19.05 -4.96
CA ASP A 33 56.84 -19.50 -6.32
C ASP A 33 55.67 -20.47 -6.56
N VAL A 34 54.69 -19.99 -7.35
CA VAL A 34 54.20 -20.61 -8.60
C VAL A 34 52.84 -19.99 -8.97
N LYS A 35 52.79 -19.31 -10.12
CA LYS A 35 51.55 -18.96 -10.83
C LYS A 35 50.73 -20.23 -11.10
N LYS A 36 49.53 -20.38 -10.53
CA LYS A 36 48.53 -21.36 -10.97
C LYS A 36 47.15 -20.71 -11.08
N ASN A 37 46.62 -20.71 -12.30
CA ASN A 37 45.22 -20.40 -12.60
C ASN A 37 44.29 -21.28 -11.75
N GLU A 38 43.52 -20.67 -10.85
CA GLU A 38 42.45 -21.37 -10.13
C GLU A 38 41.31 -21.70 -11.09
N ILE A 39 41.16 -22.99 -11.36
CA ILE A 39 40.10 -23.54 -12.21
C ILE A 39 38.87 -23.81 -11.31
N LEU A 40 37.82 -23.01 -11.49
CA LEU A 40 36.55 -23.07 -10.78
C LEU A 40 35.66 -24.18 -11.38
N SER A 41 35.29 -25.18 -10.57
CA SER A 41 34.45 -26.30 -10.99
C SER A 41 33.36 -26.66 -9.97
N CYS A 42 32.29 -27.32 -10.44
CA CYS A 42 31.20 -27.81 -9.60
C CYS A 42 31.32 -29.31 -9.36
N THR A 43 31.49 -29.73 -8.11
CA THR A 43 31.62 -31.15 -7.71
C THR A 43 30.31 -31.96 -7.79
N THR A 44 29.17 -31.29 -7.96
CA THR A 44 27.86 -31.95 -8.06
C THR A 44 27.51 -32.32 -9.48
N CYS A 45 27.75 -31.42 -10.44
CA CYS A 45 27.46 -31.64 -11.86
C CYS A 45 28.71 -31.94 -12.69
N SER A 46 29.89 -31.95 -12.06
CA SER A 46 31.19 -32.22 -12.67
C SER A 46 31.54 -31.31 -13.86
N ILE A 47 31.12 -30.04 -13.78
CA ILE A 47 31.39 -29.04 -14.81
C ILE A 47 32.56 -28.18 -14.40
N ASN A 48 33.43 -27.92 -15.35
CA ASN A 48 34.55 -27.02 -15.22
C ASN A 48 34.28 -25.74 -16.03
N VAL A 49 34.32 -24.57 -15.38
CA VAL A 49 34.03 -23.26 -15.99
C VAL A 49 35.25 -22.35 -16.04
N GLY A 50 36.46 -22.89 -15.83
CA GLY A 50 37.69 -22.12 -15.93
C GLY A 50 37.80 -21.06 -14.82
N SER A 51 38.23 -19.83 -15.14
CA SER A 51 38.39 -18.73 -14.17
C SER A 51 37.16 -17.82 -14.05
N ASP A 52 36.09 -18.06 -14.81
CA ASP A 52 34.91 -17.19 -14.83
C ASP A 52 33.92 -17.55 -13.71
N ARG A 53 34.03 -16.79 -12.62
CA ARG A 53 33.19 -16.92 -11.43
C ARG A 53 31.70 -16.65 -11.72
N MET A 54 31.39 -15.88 -12.76
CA MET A 54 30.01 -15.57 -13.14
C MET A 54 29.30 -16.79 -13.72
N LEU A 55 30.00 -17.57 -14.56
CA LEU A 55 29.48 -18.82 -15.13
C LEU A 55 29.25 -19.87 -14.04
N LEU A 56 30.14 -19.96 -13.04
CA LEU A 56 29.95 -20.85 -11.90
C LEU A 56 28.71 -20.48 -11.07
N VAL A 57 28.49 -19.19 -10.81
CA VAL A 57 27.30 -18.70 -10.08
C VAL A 57 26.03 -18.93 -10.88
N MET A 58 26.06 -18.76 -12.21
CA MET A 58 24.93 -19.09 -13.07
C MET A 58 24.62 -20.59 -13.06
N HIS A 59 25.65 -21.43 -13.08
CA HIS A 59 25.49 -22.87 -12.94
C HIS A 59 24.79 -23.24 -11.61
N TYR A 60 25.26 -22.72 -10.47
CA TYR A 60 24.63 -22.99 -9.16
C TYR A 60 23.17 -22.49 -9.08
N ARG A 61 22.80 -21.47 -9.86
CA ARG A 61 21.43 -20.95 -9.94
C ARG A 61 20.54 -21.67 -10.94
N SER A 62 21.11 -22.46 -11.86
CA SER A 62 20.35 -23.16 -12.89
C SER A 62 19.37 -24.18 -12.29
N GLY A 63 18.23 -24.38 -12.96
CA GLY A 63 17.27 -25.44 -12.58
C GLY A 63 17.88 -26.83 -12.66
N TRP A 64 18.79 -27.02 -13.62
CA TRP A 64 19.53 -28.26 -13.83
C TRP A 64 20.45 -28.62 -12.66
N HIS A 65 21.22 -27.67 -12.12
CA HIS A 65 22.07 -27.92 -10.94
C HIS A 65 21.24 -28.35 -9.72
N HIS A 66 20.13 -27.65 -9.46
CA HIS A 66 19.22 -28.01 -8.36
C HIS A 66 18.57 -29.39 -8.57
N TYR A 67 18.27 -29.77 -9.82
CA TYR A 67 17.73 -31.07 -10.16
C TYR A 67 18.75 -32.19 -9.93
N ASN A 68 19.99 -32.01 -10.37
CA ASN A 68 21.08 -32.95 -10.15
C ASN A 68 21.47 -33.08 -8.67
N LEU A 69 21.45 -31.98 -7.92
CA LEU A 69 21.65 -32.00 -6.46
C LEU A 69 20.57 -32.83 -5.75
N LYS A 70 19.29 -32.64 -6.10
CA LYS A 70 18.18 -33.46 -5.56
C LYS A 70 18.29 -34.93 -5.95
N ARG A 71 18.79 -35.26 -7.14
CA ARG A 71 19.03 -36.65 -7.55
C ARG A 71 20.18 -37.28 -6.75
N LYS A 72 21.28 -36.54 -6.56
CA LYS A 72 22.44 -37.00 -5.79
C LYS A 72 22.10 -37.24 -4.32
N VAL A 73 21.30 -36.36 -3.70
CA VAL A 73 20.79 -36.54 -2.33
C VAL A 73 19.85 -37.74 -2.21
N ARG A 74 19.15 -38.11 -3.30
CA ARG A 74 18.29 -39.30 -3.37
C ARG A 74 19.03 -40.55 -3.87
N GLY A 75 20.37 -40.53 -3.95
CA GLY A 75 21.19 -41.65 -4.38
C GLY A 75 21.08 -42.02 -5.87
N ARG A 76 20.53 -41.13 -6.71
CA ARG A 76 20.38 -41.34 -8.15
C ARG A 76 21.54 -40.70 -8.92
N SER A 77 21.89 -41.27 -10.08
CA SER A 77 22.92 -40.72 -10.97
C SER A 77 22.56 -39.31 -11.46
N VAL A 78 23.60 -38.48 -11.61
CA VAL A 78 23.57 -37.15 -12.23
C VAL A 78 23.27 -37.31 -13.72
N ILE A 79 22.54 -36.36 -14.32
CA ILE A 79 22.25 -36.35 -15.76
C ILE A 79 22.86 -35.13 -16.45
N SER A 80 23.13 -35.25 -17.75
CA SER A 80 23.60 -34.14 -18.57
C SER A 80 22.53 -33.05 -18.71
N GLU A 81 22.95 -31.88 -19.19
CA GLU A 81 22.06 -30.74 -19.43
C GLU A 81 21.04 -31.08 -20.54
N GLU A 82 21.50 -31.76 -21.59
CA GLU A 82 20.68 -32.25 -22.72
C GLU A 82 19.59 -33.23 -22.26
N GLU A 83 19.93 -34.21 -21.41
CA GLU A 83 18.95 -35.15 -20.84
C GLU A 83 17.95 -34.47 -19.89
N TYR A 84 18.33 -33.36 -19.28
CA TYR A 84 17.45 -32.58 -18.41
C TYR A 84 16.43 -31.78 -19.22
N GLU A 85 16.86 -31.19 -20.34
CA GLU A 85 15.98 -30.50 -21.28
C GLU A 85 14.99 -31.45 -21.97
N GLU A 86 15.45 -32.65 -22.35
CA GLU A 86 14.57 -33.67 -22.93
C GLU A 86 13.51 -34.17 -21.92
N LYS A 87 13.86 -34.26 -20.63
CA LYS A 87 12.92 -34.59 -19.55
C LYS A 87 11.96 -33.45 -19.21
N LEU A 88 12.38 -32.20 -19.38
CA LEU A 88 11.50 -31.04 -19.27
C LEU A 88 10.49 -30.99 -20.41
N LEU A 89 10.90 -31.35 -21.63
CA LEU A 89 10.03 -31.43 -22.82
C LEU A 89 9.00 -32.57 -22.72
N ASN A 90 9.39 -33.71 -22.13
CA ASN A 90 8.53 -34.88 -21.99
C ASN A 90 7.57 -34.83 -20.78
N ALA A 91 7.85 -33.98 -19.78
CA ALA A 91 6.96 -33.78 -18.64
C ALA A 91 5.89 -32.71 -18.95
N LYS A 92 4.72 -33.14 -19.44
CA LYS A 92 3.53 -32.26 -19.57
C LYS A 92 3.12 -31.70 -18.19
N ILE A 93 3.43 -30.42 -17.97
CA ILE A 93 2.89 -29.43 -17.00
C ILE A 93 2.91 -29.84 -15.51
N VAL A 94 3.79 -29.21 -14.72
CA VAL A 94 3.46 -28.47 -13.47
C VAL A 94 4.58 -27.44 -13.22
N GLU A 95 4.39 -26.19 -13.66
CA GLU A 95 5.19 -25.07 -13.13
C GLU A 95 4.54 -24.55 -11.85
N THR A 96 5.10 -25.00 -10.73
CA THR A 96 4.84 -24.45 -9.39
C THR A 96 5.27 -22.99 -9.37
N SER A 97 4.31 -22.09 -9.26
CA SER A 97 4.53 -20.67 -9.00
C SER A 97 5.17 -20.47 -7.62
N SER A 98 6.45 -20.13 -7.58
CA SER A 98 7.06 -19.55 -6.38
C SER A 98 6.67 -18.07 -6.31
N SER A 99 5.57 -17.80 -5.62
CA SER A 99 5.22 -16.50 -5.07
C SER A 99 6.10 -16.25 -3.85
N ASP A 100 7.25 -15.60 -4.04
CA ASP A 100 8.02 -15.07 -2.93
C ASP A 100 7.47 -13.68 -2.60
N SER A 101 6.62 -13.65 -1.58
CA SER A 101 6.29 -12.48 -0.78
C SER A 101 7.58 -11.90 -0.16
N ASP A 102 7.73 -10.58 -0.26
CA ASP A 102 8.82 -9.80 0.34
C ASP A 102 8.76 -9.92 1.88
N ASP A 103 9.35 -10.99 2.43
CA ASP A 103 9.67 -11.09 3.85
C ASP A 103 10.92 -10.23 4.14
N GLU A 104 10.84 -9.47 5.24
CA GLU A 104 11.90 -8.63 5.77
C GLU A 104 13.23 -9.39 5.89
N VAL A 105 14.25 -8.95 5.15
CA VAL A 105 15.62 -9.47 5.23
C VAL A 105 16.26 -8.96 6.51
N GLU A 106 16.28 -9.83 7.52
CA GLU A 106 16.97 -9.61 8.78
C GLU A 106 18.49 -9.80 8.60
N TYR A 107 19.25 -8.76 8.96
CA TYR A 107 20.69 -8.66 8.77
C TYR A 107 21.46 -9.71 9.58
N SER A 108 22.37 -10.43 8.92
CA SER A 108 23.33 -11.33 9.55
C SER A 108 24.75 -10.79 9.44
N PHE A 109 25.41 -10.59 10.58
CA PHE A 109 26.77 -10.06 10.75
C PHE A 109 27.92 -10.96 10.27
N SER A 110 27.67 -11.90 9.36
CA SER A 110 28.69 -12.80 8.82
C SER A 110 28.86 -12.55 7.33
N GLY A 111 29.76 -11.62 6.99
CA GLY A 111 30.33 -11.38 5.66
C GLY A 111 29.36 -11.13 4.51
N GLY A 112 29.30 -9.90 3.99
CA GLY A 112 28.73 -9.69 2.64
C GLY A 112 28.03 -8.38 2.31
N VAL A 113 28.19 -7.30 3.07
CA VAL A 113 27.66 -5.96 2.71
C VAL A 113 28.59 -4.84 3.16
N HIS A 114 29.16 -4.96 4.35
CA HIS A 114 30.08 -3.99 4.96
C HIS A 114 31.48 -4.58 5.17
N THR A 115 32.49 -3.71 5.10
CA THR A 115 33.87 -4.00 5.49
C THR A 115 34.18 -3.15 6.70
N TYR A 116 34.76 -3.78 7.72
CA TYR A 116 35.05 -3.18 9.02
C TYR A 116 36.54 -2.88 9.15
N PHE A 117 36.88 -1.76 9.77
CA PHE A 117 38.25 -1.34 10.03
C PHE A 117 38.34 -0.65 11.39
N VAL A 118 39.54 -0.62 11.97
CA VAL A 118 39.83 -0.02 13.25
C VAL A 118 40.65 1.25 13.04
N HIS A 119 40.28 2.31 13.77
CA HIS A 119 41.02 3.56 13.83
C HIS A 119 41.04 4.02 15.28
N GLU A 120 42.23 4.23 15.86
CA GLU A 120 42.40 4.73 17.24
C GLU A 120 41.57 3.98 18.31
N GLU A 121 41.55 2.63 18.25
CA GLU A 121 40.78 1.70 19.12
C GLU A 121 39.27 1.56 18.84
N ASP A 122 38.69 2.38 17.97
CA ASP A 122 37.27 2.33 17.61
C ASP A 122 37.03 1.61 16.26
N VAL A 123 35.91 0.89 16.17
CA VAL A 123 35.53 0.12 14.98
C VAL A 123 34.59 0.93 14.09
N PHE A 124 34.95 1.01 12.81
CA PHE A 124 34.19 1.68 11.77
C PHE A 124 33.80 0.71 10.65
N SER A 125 32.77 1.05 9.87
CA SER A 125 32.40 0.28 8.67
C SER A 125 31.99 1.14 7.49
N ILE A 126 32.31 0.67 6.29
CA ILE A 126 31.85 1.19 5.00
C ILE A 126 31.17 0.11 4.18
N PHE A 127 30.41 0.49 3.16
CA PHE A 127 29.79 -0.45 2.22
C PHE A 127 30.81 -1.03 1.23
N ASN A 128 30.80 -2.34 1.04
CA ASN A 128 31.67 -3.04 0.07
C ASN A 128 31.43 -2.56 -1.37
N ALA A 129 30.20 -2.12 -1.66
CA ALA A 129 29.80 -1.68 -2.99
C ALA A 129 30.50 -0.39 -3.46
N ILE A 130 31.24 0.28 -2.57
CA ILE A 130 32.03 1.49 -2.87
C ILE A 130 33.48 1.15 -3.19
N LEU A 131 33.96 -0.05 -2.85
CA LEU A 131 35.31 -0.51 -3.15
C LEU A 131 35.41 -0.96 -4.61
N LEU A 132 36.50 -0.57 -5.28
CA LEU A 132 36.80 -1.08 -6.63
C LEU A 132 37.33 -2.52 -6.55
N GLU A 133 37.27 -3.25 -7.66
CA GLU A 133 37.66 -4.67 -7.70
C GLU A 133 39.14 -4.85 -7.31
N GLY A 134 39.41 -5.54 -6.21
CA GLY A 134 40.76 -5.74 -5.66
C GLY A 134 41.28 -4.62 -4.76
N GLU A 135 40.49 -3.56 -4.50
CA GLU A 135 40.88 -2.45 -3.63
C GLU A 135 40.65 -2.79 -2.14
N ALA A 136 41.72 -2.75 -1.33
CA ALA A 136 41.64 -2.87 0.11
C ALA A 136 41.33 -1.52 0.78
N ILE A 137 40.77 -1.54 1.99
CA ILE A 137 40.54 -0.31 2.76
C ILE A 137 41.89 0.38 3.00
N SER A 138 41.99 1.63 2.58
CA SER A 138 43.15 2.48 2.77
C SER A 138 42.70 3.94 2.95
N ARG A 139 43.60 4.80 3.45
CA ARG A 139 43.32 6.23 3.63
C ARG A 139 42.84 6.90 2.33
N ASN A 140 43.42 6.51 1.19
CA ASN A 140 43.05 7.03 -0.13
C ASN A 140 41.59 6.74 -0.50
N VAL A 141 41.03 5.62 -0.04
CA VAL A 141 39.63 5.25 -0.26
C VAL A 141 38.68 6.08 0.59
N LEU A 142 39.09 6.43 1.82
CA LEU A 142 38.27 7.26 2.72
C LEU A 142 38.33 8.74 2.36
N MET A 143 39.41 9.20 1.72
CA MET A 143 39.62 10.60 1.34
C MET A 143 39.08 10.96 -0.06
N ARG A 144 38.75 9.99 -0.91
CA ARG A 144 38.24 10.27 -2.27
C ARG A 144 36.76 10.71 -2.26
N PRO A 145 36.34 11.66 -3.11
CA PRO A 145 34.93 11.94 -3.33
C PRO A 145 34.23 10.73 -3.98
N LEU A 146 32.96 10.51 -3.64
CA LEU A 146 32.18 9.40 -4.18
C LEU A 146 31.58 9.75 -5.55
N ASP A 147 32.39 9.64 -6.59
CA ASP A 147 31.96 9.80 -7.97
C ASP A 147 31.19 8.55 -8.43
N CYS A 148 29.88 8.69 -8.65
CA CYS A 148 29.06 7.55 -9.04
C CYS A 148 27.82 7.94 -9.85
N THR A 149 27.37 7.00 -10.68
CA THR A 149 26.08 7.08 -11.36
C THR A 149 25.07 6.19 -10.64
N ILE A 150 23.87 6.70 -10.35
CA ILE A 150 22.80 5.93 -9.70
C ILE A 150 21.58 5.90 -10.63
N LEU A 151 21.10 4.70 -10.97
CA LEU A 151 19.95 4.45 -11.84
C LEU A 151 18.90 3.59 -11.11
N LEU A 152 17.69 4.13 -10.98
CA LEU A 152 16.58 3.51 -10.26
C LEU A 152 15.40 3.29 -11.20
N LEU A 153 14.96 2.04 -11.33
CA LEU A 153 13.77 1.66 -12.09
C LEU A 153 12.86 0.79 -11.23
N SER A 154 11.64 1.25 -10.97
CA SER A 154 10.62 0.45 -10.29
C SER A 154 9.22 0.87 -10.69
N GLY A 155 8.42 -0.09 -11.15
CA GLY A 155 7.01 0.09 -11.43
C GLY A 155 6.61 1.25 -12.35
N GLY A 156 7.42 1.49 -13.39
CA GLY A 156 7.20 2.58 -14.33
C GLY A 156 7.72 3.94 -13.86
N HIS A 157 8.35 4.01 -12.69
CA HIS A 157 9.14 5.15 -12.24
C HIS A 157 10.60 4.93 -12.60
N PHE A 158 11.20 5.93 -13.23
CA PHE A 158 12.63 5.99 -13.48
C PHE A 158 13.20 7.26 -12.84
N CYS A 159 14.31 7.11 -12.13
CA CYS A 159 15.13 8.22 -11.67
C CYS A 159 16.59 7.85 -11.84
N GLY A 160 17.35 8.68 -12.56
CA GLY A 160 18.77 8.52 -12.73
C GLY A 160 19.50 9.81 -12.42
N GLY A 161 20.70 9.73 -11.85
CA GLY A 161 21.56 10.89 -11.70
C GLY A 161 23.02 10.55 -11.50
N ILE A 162 23.86 11.58 -11.68
CA ILE A 162 25.31 11.51 -11.73
C ILE A 162 25.86 12.40 -10.63
N PHE A 163 26.66 11.81 -9.76
CA PHE A 163 27.35 12.49 -8.69
C PHE A 163 28.83 12.61 -9.03
N LYS A 164 29.36 13.82 -8.90
CA LYS A 164 30.77 14.13 -9.07
C LYS A 164 31.21 15.16 -8.05
N ASP A 165 32.39 14.98 -7.45
CA ASP A 165 32.97 15.95 -6.51
C ASP A 165 32.00 16.32 -5.37
N ASN A 166 31.31 15.31 -4.82
CA ASN A 166 30.27 15.43 -3.79
C ASN A 166 29.04 16.29 -4.16
N SER A 167 28.77 16.47 -5.46
CA SER A 167 27.62 17.24 -5.96
C SER A 167 26.84 16.48 -7.03
N LEU A 168 25.53 16.75 -7.13
CA LEU A 168 24.68 16.21 -8.18
C LEU A 168 24.85 17.03 -9.46
N VAL A 169 25.49 16.46 -10.48
CA VAL A 169 25.83 17.15 -11.74
C VAL A 169 24.65 17.11 -12.72
N ALA A 170 23.97 15.98 -12.82
CA ALA A 170 22.85 15.79 -13.72
C ALA A 170 21.87 14.78 -13.13
N HIS A 171 20.57 15.03 -13.30
CA HIS A 171 19.52 14.08 -12.93
C HIS A 171 18.35 14.13 -13.90
N LYS A 172 17.62 13.02 -14.00
CA LYS A 172 16.38 12.93 -14.77
C LYS A 172 15.43 11.97 -14.08
N SER A 173 14.19 12.43 -13.87
CA SER A 173 13.13 11.64 -13.25
C SER A 173 11.88 11.71 -14.11
N PHE A 174 11.30 10.56 -14.43
CA PHE A 174 10.03 10.48 -15.15
C PHE A 174 9.23 9.26 -14.73
N HIS A 175 7.91 9.34 -14.93
CA HIS A 175 6.99 8.28 -14.59
C HIS A 175 6.02 7.99 -15.74
N ARG A 176 5.84 6.71 -16.04
CA ARG A 176 4.78 6.22 -16.93
C ARG A 176 4.01 5.09 -16.26
N TYR A 177 2.70 5.09 -16.48
CA TYR A 177 1.82 4.07 -15.91
C TYR A 177 1.94 2.74 -16.67
N THR A 178 2.68 1.78 -16.09
CA THR A 178 2.99 0.48 -16.71
C THR A 178 2.45 -0.74 -15.93
N ILE A 179 1.95 -0.57 -14.70
CA ILE A 179 1.42 -1.66 -13.84
C ILE A 179 -0.11 -1.60 -13.72
N ARG A 180 -0.77 -2.75 -13.49
CA ARG A 180 -2.17 -2.82 -13.02
C ARG A 180 -2.28 -2.48 -11.53
N ALA A 181 -3.14 -1.52 -11.20
CA ALA A 181 -3.55 -1.31 -9.81
C ALA A 181 -4.04 -2.64 -9.19
N LYS A 182 -3.54 -2.96 -7.99
CA LYS A 182 -3.85 -4.17 -7.19
C LYS A 182 -3.34 -5.53 -7.68
N GLN A 183 -2.58 -5.60 -8.78
CA GLN A 183 -2.09 -6.88 -9.32
C GLN A 183 -0.57 -7.02 -9.41
N GLY A 184 0.21 -5.97 -9.08
CA GLY A 184 1.67 -6.03 -8.89
C GLY A 184 2.44 -6.74 -10.01
N GLY A 185 2.86 -6.01 -11.06
CA GLY A 185 3.71 -6.58 -12.10
C GLY A 185 3.67 -5.81 -13.42
N MET A 186 4.78 -5.84 -14.17
CA MET A 186 4.85 -5.28 -15.54
C MET A 186 3.94 -6.06 -16.48
N GLN A 187 3.30 -5.36 -17.44
CA GLN A 187 2.37 -5.95 -18.40
C GLN A 187 3.10 -6.96 -19.31
N SER A 188 4.34 -6.66 -19.71
CA SER A 188 5.21 -7.59 -20.47
C SER A 188 5.45 -8.91 -19.74
N ALA A 189 5.71 -8.88 -18.43
CA ALA A 189 5.87 -10.09 -17.62
C ALA A 189 4.55 -10.89 -17.50
N ALA A 190 3.41 -10.21 -17.43
CA ALA A 190 2.09 -10.84 -17.40
C ALA A 190 1.69 -11.44 -18.76
N ASP A 191 2.10 -10.83 -19.86
CA ASP A 191 1.85 -11.32 -21.22
C ASP A 191 2.74 -12.56 -21.51
N ALA A 192 4.00 -12.56 -21.03
CA ALA A 192 4.90 -13.71 -21.13
C ALA A 192 4.38 -14.95 -20.37
N LYS A 193 3.85 -14.77 -19.16
CA LYS A 193 3.32 -15.88 -18.34
C LYS A 193 2.04 -16.51 -18.88
N ASN A 194 1.19 -15.75 -19.58
CA ASN A 194 -0.14 -16.21 -19.99
C ASN A 194 -0.21 -16.71 -21.44
N GLY A 195 0.88 -16.60 -22.22
CA GLY A 195 0.96 -17.04 -23.63
C GLY A 195 0.02 -16.32 -24.62
N VAL A 196 -0.94 -15.55 -24.12
CA VAL A 196 -1.98 -14.85 -24.90
C VAL A 196 -1.93 -13.37 -24.55
N THR A 197 -1.59 -12.53 -25.52
CA THR A 197 -1.69 -11.07 -25.40
C THR A 197 -3.15 -10.68 -25.22
N LYS A 198 -3.55 -10.35 -23.98
CA LYS A 198 -4.89 -9.82 -23.70
C LYS A 198 -5.09 -8.54 -24.54
N LYS A 199 -6.06 -8.55 -25.47
CA LYS A 199 -6.38 -7.46 -26.41
C LYS A 199 -7.26 -6.36 -25.78
N SER A 200 -7.13 -6.12 -24.48
CA SER A 200 -7.88 -5.03 -23.83
C SER A 200 -7.19 -3.68 -24.05
N ALA A 201 -7.96 -2.61 -24.24
CA ALA A 201 -7.43 -1.23 -24.38
C ALA A 201 -6.45 -0.86 -23.26
N GLY A 202 -6.76 -1.21 -22.00
CA GLY A 202 -5.88 -0.95 -20.86
C GLY A 202 -4.58 -1.78 -20.84
N ALA A 203 -4.52 -2.92 -21.53
CA ALA A 203 -3.28 -3.68 -21.71
C ALA A 203 -2.44 -3.10 -22.86
N ALA A 204 -3.08 -2.66 -23.95
CA ALA A 204 -2.41 -1.98 -25.06
C ALA A 204 -1.76 -0.65 -24.61
N LEU A 205 -2.47 0.15 -23.81
CA LEU A 205 -1.94 1.40 -23.25
C LEU A 205 -0.71 1.16 -22.36
N ARG A 206 -0.72 0.11 -21.53
CA ARG A 206 0.44 -0.26 -20.70
C ARG A 206 1.63 -0.73 -21.54
N ARG A 207 1.42 -1.51 -22.59
CA ARG A 207 2.49 -1.89 -23.54
C ARG A 207 3.09 -0.67 -24.25
N TYR A 208 2.23 0.26 -24.66
CA TYR A 208 2.67 1.51 -25.28
C TYR A 208 3.48 2.36 -24.30
N ASN A 209 3.01 2.51 -23.06
CA ASN A 209 3.74 3.22 -22.00
C ASN A 209 5.06 2.53 -21.62
N GLU A 210 5.12 1.20 -21.63
CA GLU A 210 6.37 0.45 -21.43
C GLU A 210 7.37 0.70 -22.56
N LYS A 211 6.89 0.72 -23.81
CA LYS A 211 7.73 1.04 -24.98
C LYS A 211 8.28 2.47 -24.90
N LEU A 212 7.42 3.45 -24.63
CA LEU A 212 7.85 4.84 -24.46
C LEU A 212 8.83 5.01 -23.30
N LEU A 213 8.57 4.36 -22.16
CA LEU A 213 9.47 4.40 -21.01
C LEU A 213 10.85 3.86 -21.38
N LYS A 214 10.90 2.77 -22.16
CA LYS A 214 12.16 2.21 -22.65
C LYS A 214 12.88 3.17 -23.59
N GLU A 215 12.17 3.79 -24.53
CA GLU A 215 12.74 4.76 -25.47
C GLU A 215 13.34 5.97 -24.71
N GLU A 216 12.61 6.54 -23.74
CA GLU A 216 13.09 7.66 -22.93
C GLU A 216 14.29 7.31 -22.05
N ILE A 217 14.33 6.10 -21.46
CA ILE A 217 15.49 5.62 -20.71
C ILE A 217 16.70 5.46 -21.65
N GLN A 218 16.50 4.92 -22.85
CA GLN A 218 17.58 4.77 -23.83
C GLN A 218 18.09 6.12 -24.34
N ASP A 219 17.22 7.09 -24.57
CA ASP A 219 17.58 8.46 -24.92
C ASP A 219 18.40 9.12 -23.81
N PHE A 220 17.95 8.97 -22.57
CA PHE A 220 18.70 9.48 -21.41
C PHE A 220 20.08 8.83 -21.30
N ILE A 221 20.17 7.49 -21.37
CA ILE A 221 21.47 6.79 -21.30
C ILE A 221 22.39 7.23 -22.45
N ARG A 222 21.85 7.46 -23.66
CA ARG A 222 22.63 8.01 -24.79
C ARG A 222 23.15 9.41 -24.50
N GLU A 223 22.30 10.27 -23.93
CA GLU A 223 22.62 11.64 -23.54
C GLU A 223 23.75 11.67 -22.50
N ILE A 224 23.71 10.79 -21.50
CA ILE A 224 24.68 10.77 -20.39
C ILE A 224 25.86 9.81 -20.58
N LYS A 225 25.92 9.07 -21.69
CA LYS A 225 26.94 8.03 -21.93
C LYS A 225 28.37 8.52 -21.70
N GLY A 226 28.71 9.70 -22.22
CA GLY A 226 30.05 10.28 -22.08
C GLY A 226 30.42 10.68 -20.64
N GLN A 227 29.44 10.76 -19.73
CA GLN A 227 29.67 10.96 -18.30
C GLN A 227 29.72 9.63 -17.55
N ILE A 228 28.89 8.65 -17.91
CA ILE A 228 28.92 7.29 -17.34
C ILE A 228 30.31 6.66 -17.54
N ASP A 229 30.89 6.80 -18.74
CA ASP A 229 32.21 6.23 -19.07
C ASP A 229 33.35 6.84 -18.20
N LYS A 230 33.12 8.00 -17.59
CA LYS A 230 34.06 8.68 -16.69
C LYS A 230 33.82 8.36 -15.21
N CYS A 231 32.68 7.76 -14.87
CA CYS A 231 32.33 7.44 -13.49
C CYS A 231 32.93 6.08 -13.10
N PRO A 232 33.66 5.99 -11.97
CA PRO A 232 34.25 4.72 -11.52
C PRO A 232 33.21 3.72 -11.00
N LEU A 233 32.06 4.20 -10.50
CA LEU A 233 31.03 3.37 -9.89
C LEU A 233 29.66 3.62 -10.53
N VAL A 234 28.92 2.54 -10.82
CA VAL A 234 27.57 2.58 -11.36
C VAL A 234 26.64 1.71 -10.53
N PHE A 235 25.69 2.35 -9.85
CA PHE A 235 24.65 1.73 -9.05
C PHE A 235 23.36 1.62 -9.86
N ILE A 236 22.85 0.41 -10.03
CA ILE A 236 21.62 0.10 -10.75
C ILE A 236 20.67 -0.72 -9.86
N ARG A 237 19.44 -0.23 -9.74
CA ARG A 237 18.31 -0.92 -9.12
C ARG A 237 17.21 -1.19 -10.15
N THR A 238 16.94 -2.47 -10.41
CA THR A 238 15.76 -2.89 -11.17
C THR A 238 15.05 -4.05 -10.46
N PRO A 239 13.77 -4.35 -10.79
CA PRO A 239 13.04 -5.47 -10.18
C PRO A 239 13.65 -6.84 -10.50
N ILE A 240 14.48 -6.93 -11.54
CA ILE A 240 15.13 -8.18 -12.00
C ILE A 240 16.52 -8.32 -11.38
N CYS A 241 17.20 -7.19 -11.10
CA CYS A 241 18.53 -7.18 -10.50
C CYS A 241 18.68 -6.03 -9.47
N ASN A 242 18.95 -6.40 -8.22
CA ASN A 242 19.29 -5.48 -7.13
C ASN A 242 20.81 -5.35 -6.92
N LYS A 243 21.62 -5.68 -7.94
CA LYS A 243 23.01 -6.13 -7.76
C LYS A 243 24.04 -5.08 -7.28
N THR A 244 23.64 -3.87 -6.87
CA THR A 244 24.61 -2.80 -6.55
C THR A 244 24.28 -1.97 -5.32
N ILE A 245 23.01 -1.77 -4.96
CA ILE A 245 22.64 -0.94 -3.80
C ILE A 245 22.49 -1.84 -2.56
N PRO A 246 23.34 -1.68 -1.53
CA PRO A 246 23.45 -2.62 -0.39
C PRO A 246 22.32 -2.49 0.66
N PHE A 247 21.32 -1.65 0.43
CA PHE A 247 20.23 -1.38 1.37
C PHE A 247 18.89 -1.18 0.65
N THR A 248 17.81 -1.12 1.42
CA THR A 248 16.44 -0.95 0.91
C THR A 248 16.22 0.43 0.31
N THR A 249 15.67 0.46 -0.90
CA THR A 249 15.36 1.69 -1.64
C THR A 249 13.85 1.93 -1.72
N ARG A 250 13.44 3.19 -1.68
CA ARG A 250 12.04 3.64 -1.84
C ARG A 250 11.68 3.81 -3.33
N ARG A 251 10.50 4.40 -3.58
CA ARG A 251 10.02 4.75 -4.93
C ARG A 251 11.06 5.67 -5.61
N PRO A 252 11.42 5.42 -6.88
CA PRO A 252 12.36 6.27 -7.61
C PRO A 252 11.87 7.72 -7.71
N ASN A 253 12.52 8.62 -6.99
CA ASN A 253 12.38 10.08 -7.07
C ASN A 253 13.75 10.73 -6.76
N ILE A 254 13.84 12.05 -6.93
CA ILE A 254 15.07 12.81 -6.69
C ILE A 254 15.49 12.71 -5.21
N ASP A 255 14.54 12.73 -4.28
CA ASP A 255 14.84 12.62 -2.84
C ASP A 255 15.47 11.26 -2.50
N GLU A 256 14.99 10.17 -3.10
CA GLU A 256 15.55 8.83 -2.89
C GLU A 256 16.92 8.69 -3.55
N LEU A 257 17.14 9.35 -4.70
CA LEU A 257 18.46 9.43 -5.33
C LEU A 257 19.47 10.10 -4.37
N MET A 258 19.10 11.26 -3.80
CA MET A 258 19.94 11.97 -2.83
C MET A 258 20.15 11.15 -1.56
N ARG A 259 19.11 10.52 -1.02
CA ARG A 259 19.19 9.66 0.16
C ARG A 259 20.10 8.45 -0.05
N ILE A 260 20.09 7.83 -1.23
CA ILE A 260 20.97 6.70 -1.54
C ILE A 260 22.43 7.18 -1.55
N TRP A 261 22.70 8.30 -2.22
CA TRP A 261 24.03 8.87 -2.27
C TRP A 261 24.54 9.25 -0.87
N GLU A 262 23.74 9.99 -0.09
CA GLU A 262 24.08 10.37 1.29
C GLU A 262 24.38 9.13 2.13
N ARG A 263 23.56 8.08 2.03
CA ARG A 263 23.77 6.86 2.81
C ARG A 263 25.02 6.10 2.39
N LEU A 264 25.38 6.09 1.11
CA LEU A 264 26.64 5.50 0.65
C LEU A 264 27.86 6.29 1.17
N THR A 265 27.77 7.61 1.33
CA THR A 265 28.88 8.44 1.82
C THR A 265 29.15 8.36 3.33
N VAL A 266 28.22 7.81 4.11
CA VAL A 266 28.33 7.76 5.58
C VAL A 266 29.19 6.59 6.04
N VAL A 267 30.14 6.88 6.93
CA VAL A 267 30.94 5.88 7.67
C VAL A 267 30.23 5.59 8.99
N SER A 268 29.97 4.32 9.29
CA SER A 268 29.27 3.93 10.53
C SER A 268 30.28 3.58 11.63
N GLU A 269 30.08 4.13 12.82
CA GLU A 269 30.91 3.92 14.02
C GLU A 269 30.21 2.96 15.00
N TYR A 270 30.96 2.04 15.60
CA TYR A 270 30.45 1.02 16.53
C TYR A 270 31.15 1.07 17.90
N GLY A 271 32.06 2.02 18.12
CA GLY A 271 32.83 2.19 19.35
C GLY A 271 33.96 1.17 19.52
N LYS A 272 34.47 1.04 20.76
CA LYS A 272 35.67 0.26 21.07
C LYS A 272 35.60 -1.20 20.62
N VAL A 273 36.75 -1.71 20.15
CA VAL A 273 36.93 -3.07 19.65
C VAL A 273 36.38 -4.17 20.58
N ASP A 274 36.61 -4.08 21.89
CA ASP A 274 36.19 -5.13 22.84
C ASP A 274 34.67 -5.23 23.00
N ASN A 275 34.00 -4.07 23.09
CA ASN A 275 32.55 -3.99 23.17
C ASN A 275 31.89 -4.47 21.87
N PHE A 276 32.49 -4.14 20.73
CA PHE A 276 32.02 -4.58 19.43
C PHE A 276 32.19 -6.10 19.24
N ARG A 277 33.31 -6.69 19.69
CA ARG A 277 33.50 -8.15 19.66
C ARG A 277 32.45 -8.89 20.49
N ALA A 278 32.21 -8.43 21.72
CA ALA A 278 31.23 -9.05 22.61
C ALA A 278 29.79 -8.98 22.05
N THR A 279 29.41 -7.85 21.45
CA THR A 279 28.08 -7.69 20.80
C THR A 279 27.94 -8.57 19.57
N VAL A 280 28.95 -8.65 18.72
CA VAL A 280 28.95 -9.54 17.54
C VAL A 280 28.87 -11.01 17.96
N GLU A 281 29.61 -11.43 18.97
CA GLU A 281 29.56 -12.82 19.48
C GLU A 281 28.19 -13.18 20.06
N MET A 282 27.58 -12.26 20.82
CA MET A 282 26.23 -12.42 21.34
C MET A 282 25.20 -12.52 20.22
N GLU A 283 25.27 -11.65 19.20
CA GLU A 283 24.38 -11.68 18.03
C GLU A 283 24.59 -12.93 17.15
N GLN A 284 25.82 -13.41 16.98
CA GLN A 284 26.12 -14.67 16.29
C GLN A 284 25.56 -15.88 17.06
N GLY A 285 25.66 -15.86 18.38
CA GLY A 285 25.01 -16.86 19.25
C GLY A 285 23.49 -16.83 19.13
N TRP A 286 22.91 -15.64 19.08
CA TRP A 286 21.46 -15.43 18.97
C TRP A 286 20.92 -15.80 17.58
N THR A 287 21.64 -15.49 16.50
CA THR A 287 21.29 -15.91 15.13
C THR A 287 21.43 -17.41 14.93
N LYS A 288 22.43 -18.07 15.53
CA LYS A 288 22.51 -19.55 15.58
C LYS A 288 21.30 -20.13 16.30
N LYS A 289 20.95 -19.61 17.48
CA LYS A 289 19.73 -20.00 18.23
C LYS A 289 18.46 -19.74 17.43
N ARG A 290 18.32 -18.59 16.76
CA ARG A 290 17.17 -18.27 15.87
C ARG A 290 17.11 -19.13 14.64
N LYS A 291 18.23 -19.56 14.03
CA LYS A 291 18.23 -20.52 12.92
C LYS A 291 17.76 -21.90 13.36
N VAL A 292 18.18 -22.34 14.55
CA VAL A 292 17.69 -23.60 15.16
C VAL A 292 16.20 -23.49 15.51
N LEU A 293 15.78 -22.37 16.09
CA LEU A 293 14.39 -22.08 16.42
C LEU A 293 13.53 -21.97 15.16
N ARG A 294 13.98 -21.26 14.12
CA ARG A 294 13.32 -21.18 12.80
C ARG A 294 13.27 -22.54 12.10
N LYS A 295 14.26 -23.41 12.27
CA LYS A 295 14.20 -24.80 11.76
C LYS A 295 13.19 -25.64 12.53
N ARG A 296 13.10 -25.50 13.85
CA ARG A 296 12.06 -26.13 14.69
C ARG A 296 10.67 -25.61 14.34
N VAL A 297 10.50 -24.29 14.26
CA VAL A 297 9.27 -23.61 13.84
C VAL A 297 8.94 -23.91 12.39
N LYS A 298 9.90 -24.08 11.46
CA LYS A 298 9.61 -24.57 10.10
C LYS A 298 9.22 -26.04 10.10
N LYS A 299 9.79 -26.88 10.97
CA LYS A 299 9.36 -28.27 11.13
C LYS A 299 7.94 -28.32 11.70
N GLU A 300 7.64 -27.51 12.71
CA GLU A 300 6.32 -27.33 13.31
C GLU A 300 5.34 -26.62 12.37
N LYS A 301 5.78 -25.69 11.51
CA LYS A 301 4.98 -25.04 10.46
C LYS A 301 4.80 -25.90 9.22
N VAL A 302 5.70 -26.85 8.91
CA VAL A 302 5.46 -27.87 7.89
C VAL A 302 4.45 -28.89 8.43
N VAL A 303 4.47 -29.16 9.74
CA VAL A 303 3.42 -29.91 10.44
C VAL A 303 2.12 -29.10 10.53
N ALA A 304 2.18 -27.78 10.74
CA ALA A 304 1.03 -26.90 10.86
C ALA A 304 0.51 -26.34 9.51
N GLN A 305 1.26 -26.42 8.41
CA GLN A 305 0.78 -26.10 7.06
C GLN A 305 -0.25 -27.11 6.54
N TYR A 306 -0.44 -28.21 7.26
CA TYR A 306 -1.60 -29.09 7.11
C TYR A 306 -2.80 -28.65 7.96
N THR A 307 -2.72 -27.51 8.65
CA THR A 307 -3.75 -26.99 9.57
C THR A 307 -3.80 -25.44 9.53
N GLU A 308 -4.62 -24.96 8.59
CA GLU A 308 -5.54 -23.80 8.63
C GLU A 308 -5.07 -22.32 8.55
N ASP A 309 -5.89 -21.52 7.84
CA ASP A 309 -5.86 -20.07 7.67
C ASP A 309 -6.67 -19.32 8.76
N GLU A 310 -6.03 -18.26 9.29
CA GLU A 310 -6.48 -16.93 9.76
C GLU A 310 -7.74 -16.71 10.63
N THR A 311 -7.59 -16.08 11.81
CA THR A 311 -7.80 -14.61 12.00
C THR A 311 -7.58 -14.10 13.45
N ASP A 312 -6.70 -13.10 13.55
CA ASP A 312 -6.76 -11.78 14.21
C ASP A 312 -7.06 -11.49 15.71
N CYS A 313 -6.24 -10.53 16.18
CA CYS A 313 -6.35 -9.45 17.19
C CYS A 313 -6.33 -9.70 18.71
N GLY A 314 -5.46 -8.92 19.40
CA GLY A 314 -5.75 -8.34 20.72
C GLY A 314 -4.66 -8.42 21.81
N ASP A 315 -3.80 -7.38 21.85
CA ASP A 315 -3.06 -6.80 22.99
C ASP A 315 -2.92 -7.58 24.32
N VAL A 316 -1.69 -8.00 24.68
CA VAL A 316 -1.23 -8.09 26.08
C VAL A 316 0.28 -7.81 26.16
N GLY A 317 0.64 -6.53 26.20
CA GLY A 317 1.93 -6.11 26.74
C GLY A 317 1.94 -6.20 28.26
N SER A 318 2.34 -7.35 28.82
CA SER A 318 2.94 -7.56 30.16
C SER A 318 2.69 -8.98 30.69
N ASN A 319 3.40 -10.02 30.20
CA ASN A 319 3.46 -11.29 30.96
C ASN A 319 4.55 -12.31 30.60
N ILE A 320 5.72 -11.87 30.14
CA ILE A 320 6.80 -12.79 29.72
C ILE A 320 7.41 -13.55 30.91
N GLU A 321 7.45 -12.95 32.09
CA GLU A 321 8.07 -13.57 33.29
C GLU A 321 7.14 -14.57 34.00
N GLN A 322 5.81 -14.37 33.91
CA GLN A 322 4.83 -15.33 34.44
C GLN A 322 4.70 -16.56 33.53
N LEU A 323 4.87 -16.41 32.21
CA LEU A 323 4.85 -17.53 31.28
C LEU A 323 6.05 -18.48 31.49
N ASP A 324 7.24 -17.94 31.74
CA ASP A 324 8.45 -18.76 31.96
C ASP A 324 8.39 -19.56 33.26
N LYS A 325 7.82 -18.98 34.33
CA LYS A 325 7.54 -19.69 35.58
C LYS A 325 6.50 -20.80 35.41
N LYS A 326 5.41 -20.53 34.67
CA LYS A 326 4.37 -21.52 34.40
C LYS A 326 4.93 -22.70 33.59
N LEU A 327 5.74 -22.41 32.59
CA LEU A 327 6.33 -23.42 31.70
C LEU A 327 7.29 -24.35 32.46
N LYS A 328 8.18 -23.79 33.31
CA LYS A 328 9.09 -24.59 34.17
C LYS A 328 8.33 -25.49 35.15
N GLN A 329 7.22 -25.02 35.70
CA GLN A 329 6.41 -25.78 36.65
C GLN A 329 5.59 -26.91 35.99
N THR A 330 5.24 -26.77 34.71
CA THR A 330 4.63 -27.85 33.91
C THR A 330 5.64 -28.90 33.47
N VAL A 331 6.88 -28.52 33.16
CA VAL A 331 7.92 -29.48 32.75
C VAL A 331 8.31 -30.39 33.92
N LEU A 332 8.46 -29.85 35.13
CA LEU A 332 8.69 -30.64 36.36
C LEU A 332 7.53 -31.61 36.68
N LYS A 333 6.28 -31.25 36.37
CA LYS A 333 5.10 -32.12 36.58
C LYS A 333 4.94 -33.21 35.51
N LEU A 334 5.60 -33.06 34.36
CA LEU A 334 5.60 -34.07 33.29
C LEU A 334 6.69 -35.11 33.54
N GLU A 335 7.84 -34.69 34.07
CA GLU A 335 8.93 -35.59 34.48
C GLU A 335 8.52 -36.51 35.65
N GLU A 336 7.63 -36.07 36.56
CA GLU A 336 7.07 -36.92 37.64
C GLU A 336 5.98 -37.92 37.18
N ARG A 337 5.49 -37.82 35.93
CA ARG A 337 4.42 -38.69 35.42
C ARG A 337 4.92 -39.87 34.57
N GLU A 338 6.13 -39.79 34.03
CA GLU A 338 6.70 -40.87 33.21
C GLU A 338 7.16 -42.08 34.06
N ASP A 339 7.32 -41.93 35.38
CA ASP A 339 7.72 -43.02 36.27
C ASP A 339 6.57 -43.81 36.95
N LYS A 340 5.29 -43.54 36.61
CA LYS A 340 4.13 -44.21 37.26
C LYS A 340 3.25 -45.07 36.36
N GLN A 341 3.58 -45.27 35.08
CA GLN A 341 2.78 -46.12 34.19
C GLN A 341 3.54 -47.38 33.76
N ALA A 342 4.11 -48.06 34.75
CA ALA A 342 4.55 -49.44 34.66
C ALA A 342 4.02 -50.22 35.88
N SER A 343 2.70 -50.50 35.94
CA SER A 343 2.14 -51.64 36.68
C SER A 343 0.61 -51.78 36.52
N CYS A 344 0.16 -53.04 36.46
CA CYS A 344 -1.20 -53.58 36.65
C CYS A 344 -2.29 -53.20 35.64
N GLU A 345 -3.23 -54.07 35.26
CA GLU A 345 -3.41 -55.53 35.30
C GLU A 345 -4.73 -55.82 34.57
N LYS A 346 -4.92 -57.07 34.11
CA LYS A 346 -6.05 -57.57 33.31
C LYS A 346 -7.43 -57.40 33.97
N VAL A 347 -8.45 -57.12 33.15
CA VAL A 347 -9.80 -57.72 33.26
C VAL A 347 -10.32 -58.03 31.85
N GLU A 348 -10.53 -59.31 31.55
CA GLU A 348 -11.24 -59.80 30.37
C GLU A 348 -12.73 -59.97 30.67
N SER A 349 -13.56 -59.65 29.66
CA SER A 349 -15.01 -59.86 29.45
C SER A 349 -15.75 -58.54 29.21
N ASP A 350 -16.63 -58.49 28.18
CA ASP A 350 -17.53 -57.38 27.78
C ASP A 350 -17.23 -56.54 26.51
N PHE A 351 -16.75 -57.13 25.40
CA PHE A 351 -16.56 -56.38 24.14
C PHE A 351 -17.44 -56.83 22.95
N LEU A 352 -17.94 -55.84 22.19
CA LEU A 352 -18.42 -56.02 20.81
C LEU A 352 -17.31 -56.65 19.95
N SER A 353 -17.65 -57.53 19.01
CA SER A 353 -16.64 -58.11 18.12
C SER A 353 -16.04 -57.05 17.21
N ASP A 354 -14.77 -57.20 16.85
CA ASP A 354 -14.09 -56.19 16.03
C ASP A 354 -14.72 -56.03 14.64
N LYS A 355 -15.35 -57.09 14.12
CA LYS A 355 -16.16 -57.04 12.89
C LYS A 355 -17.41 -56.18 13.03
N GLU A 356 -18.09 -56.20 14.18
CA GLU A 356 -19.26 -55.36 14.45
C GLU A 356 -18.86 -53.88 14.60
N LYS A 357 -17.74 -53.60 15.28
CA LYS A 357 -17.20 -52.24 15.41
C LYS A 357 -16.80 -51.64 14.07
N GLU A 358 -16.16 -52.44 13.21
CA GLU A 358 -15.77 -52.04 11.86
C GLU A 358 -17.00 -51.76 10.98
N ALA A 359 -18.03 -52.60 11.06
CA ALA A 359 -19.29 -52.39 10.33
C ALA A 359 -20.00 -51.08 10.73
N ILE A 360 -20.07 -50.79 12.04
CA ILE A 360 -20.66 -49.53 12.55
C ILE A 360 -19.84 -48.33 12.05
N TYR A 361 -18.52 -48.38 12.16
CA TYR A 361 -17.65 -47.30 11.68
C TYR A 361 -17.82 -47.05 10.17
N LEU A 362 -17.89 -48.11 9.37
CA LEU A 362 -18.07 -48.01 7.92
C LEU A 362 -19.43 -47.41 7.56
N SER A 363 -20.53 -47.83 8.20
CA SER A 363 -21.88 -47.31 7.93
C SER A 363 -21.99 -45.80 8.15
N ILE A 364 -21.36 -45.29 9.22
CA ILE A 364 -21.33 -43.85 9.54
C ILE A 364 -20.45 -43.09 8.55
N ARG A 365 -19.31 -43.67 8.15
CA ARG A 365 -18.38 -43.06 7.19
C ARG A 365 -18.95 -43.01 5.77
N THR A 366 -19.70 -44.01 5.33
CA THR A 366 -20.30 -44.08 3.99
C THR A 366 -21.66 -43.42 3.89
N ASN A 367 -22.19 -42.86 4.99
CA ASN A 367 -23.51 -42.22 5.06
C ASN A 367 -24.67 -43.17 4.66
N SER A 368 -24.60 -44.44 5.06
CA SER A 368 -25.66 -45.43 4.80
C SER A 368 -26.57 -45.59 6.02
N LEU A 369 -27.71 -44.90 6.02
CA LEU A 369 -28.69 -44.93 7.10
C LEU A 369 -29.35 -46.32 7.26
N SER A 370 -29.66 -46.98 6.13
CA SER A 370 -30.30 -48.29 6.11
C SER A 370 -29.43 -49.38 6.75
N ASP A 371 -28.13 -49.37 6.45
CA ASP A 371 -27.17 -50.33 7.02
C ASP A 371 -26.94 -50.05 8.51
N PHE A 372 -26.93 -48.77 8.90
CA PHE A 372 -26.79 -48.36 10.30
C PHE A 372 -27.97 -48.85 11.15
N HIS A 373 -29.22 -48.67 10.70
CA HIS A 373 -30.40 -49.20 11.40
C HIS A 373 -30.45 -50.72 11.39
N HIS A 374 -30.12 -51.38 10.26
CA HIS A 374 -30.09 -52.83 10.19
C HIS A 374 -29.08 -53.45 11.19
N LEU A 375 -27.93 -52.80 11.40
CA LEU A 375 -26.92 -53.26 12.38
C LEU A 375 -27.35 -53.07 13.84
N ILE A 376 -28.15 -52.04 14.12
CA ILE A 376 -28.67 -51.71 15.45
C ILE A 376 -29.89 -52.58 15.79
N ASP A 377 -30.82 -52.77 14.85
CA ASP A 377 -32.08 -53.50 15.03
C ASP A 377 -31.90 -55.03 14.99
N SER A 378 -30.96 -55.54 14.18
CA SER A 378 -30.65 -56.99 14.13
C SER A 378 -30.02 -57.51 15.44
N ASN A 379 -29.59 -56.60 16.32
CA ASN A 379 -28.84 -56.87 17.54
C ASN A 379 -29.59 -56.38 18.80
N ASN A 380 -30.90 -56.63 18.90
CA ASN A 380 -31.74 -56.17 20.03
C ASN A 380 -31.15 -56.46 21.43
N ASN A 381 -30.43 -57.58 21.62
CA ASN A 381 -29.79 -57.91 22.92
C ASN A 381 -28.46 -57.17 23.20
N LYS A 382 -27.91 -56.46 22.20
CA LYS A 382 -26.68 -55.66 22.29
C LYS A 382 -26.92 -54.18 22.02
N HIS A 383 -28.17 -53.75 21.82
CA HIS A 383 -28.54 -52.37 21.48
C HIS A 383 -27.94 -51.34 22.47
N GLU A 384 -28.09 -51.59 23.77
CA GLU A 384 -27.50 -50.76 24.83
C GLU A 384 -25.96 -50.74 24.80
N LYS A 385 -25.34 -51.86 24.40
CA LYS A 385 -23.88 -51.99 24.25
C LYS A 385 -23.37 -51.18 23.06
N ILE A 386 -24.12 -51.17 21.96
CA ILE A 386 -23.81 -50.37 20.76
C ILE A 386 -23.95 -48.88 21.07
N ILE A 387 -25.01 -48.46 21.77
CA ILE A 387 -25.18 -47.07 22.21
C ILE A 387 -24.03 -46.63 23.13
N ASN A 388 -23.65 -47.45 24.11
CA ASN A 388 -22.50 -47.17 24.97
C ASN A 388 -21.18 -47.08 24.19
N TYR A 389 -21.01 -47.91 23.16
CA TYR A 389 -19.85 -47.84 22.26
C TYR A 389 -19.85 -46.54 21.42
N LEU A 390 -21.01 -46.12 20.91
CA LEU A 390 -21.13 -44.86 20.14
C LEU A 390 -20.79 -43.63 21.00
N MET A 391 -21.14 -43.63 22.29
CA MET A 391 -20.84 -42.52 23.21
C MET A 391 -19.38 -42.49 23.69
N SER A 392 -18.81 -43.66 24.01
CA SER A 392 -17.48 -43.78 24.63
C SER A 392 -16.31 -43.80 23.62
N SER A 393 -16.54 -44.17 22.38
CA SER A 393 -15.47 -44.34 21.39
C SER A 393 -14.75 -43.04 21.03
N ARG A 394 -13.42 -43.11 20.96
CA ARG A 394 -12.54 -42.04 20.49
C ARG A 394 -11.52 -42.63 19.52
N PHE A 395 -11.41 -42.06 18.34
CA PHE A 395 -10.55 -42.58 17.27
C PHE A 395 -9.23 -41.80 17.16
N SER A 396 -8.10 -42.51 17.19
CA SER A 396 -6.74 -41.97 16.99
C SER A 396 -6.46 -41.72 15.50
N PRO A 397 -5.70 -40.69 15.07
CA PRO A 397 -4.79 -39.79 15.83
C PRO A 397 -5.44 -38.54 16.43
N GLU A 398 -6.68 -38.21 16.04
CA GLU A 398 -7.32 -36.92 16.37
C GLU A 398 -8.23 -36.97 17.60
N GLY A 399 -8.47 -38.13 18.23
CA GLY A 399 -9.38 -38.27 19.36
C GLY A 399 -10.86 -38.00 19.00
N SER A 400 -11.22 -38.12 17.72
CA SER A 400 -12.54 -37.77 17.18
C SER A 400 -13.62 -38.75 17.64
N SER A 401 -14.82 -38.24 17.95
CA SER A 401 -16.02 -39.06 18.22
C SER A 401 -16.77 -39.40 16.93
N PHE A 402 -17.75 -40.31 16.99
CA PHE A 402 -18.59 -40.63 15.84
C PHE A 402 -19.33 -39.41 15.27
N LEU A 403 -19.70 -38.45 16.13
CA LEU A 403 -20.36 -37.21 15.70
C LEU A 403 -19.41 -36.30 14.88
N HIS A 404 -18.11 -36.29 15.20
CA HIS A 404 -17.10 -35.61 14.39
C HIS A 404 -16.93 -36.27 13.02
N ILE A 405 -16.89 -37.61 12.98
CA ILE A 405 -16.76 -38.38 11.74
C ILE A 405 -17.98 -38.18 10.84
N ALA A 406 -19.20 -38.21 11.41
CA ALA A 406 -20.42 -37.96 10.67
C ALA A 406 -20.48 -36.52 10.12
N ALA A 407 -20.07 -35.53 10.93
CA ALA A 407 -19.99 -34.13 10.52
C ALA A 407 -18.98 -33.90 9.39
N GLN A 408 -17.78 -34.52 9.49
CA GLN A 408 -16.73 -34.42 8.48
C GLN A 408 -17.14 -35.03 7.13
N ASN A 409 -17.87 -36.15 7.15
CA ASN A 409 -18.32 -36.83 5.93
C ASN A 409 -19.63 -36.27 5.35
N GLY A 410 -20.28 -35.32 6.03
CA GLY A 410 -21.52 -34.71 5.52
C GLY A 410 -22.79 -35.55 5.72
N ALA A 411 -22.77 -36.50 6.67
CA ALA A 411 -23.84 -37.47 6.91
C ALA A 411 -25.00 -36.86 7.72
N THR A 412 -25.89 -36.10 7.08
CA THR A 412 -26.91 -35.28 7.77
C THR A 412 -27.95 -36.09 8.55
N ASP A 413 -28.35 -37.25 8.05
CA ASP A 413 -29.40 -38.05 8.70
C ASP A 413 -28.84 -38.89 9.84
N ILE A 414 -27.65 -39.46 9.68
CA ILE A 414 -26.92 -40.16 10.75
C ILE A 414 -26.60 -39.22 11.92
N ILE A 415 -26.32 -37.94 11.66
CA ILE A 415 -26.11 -36.94 12.73
C ILE A 415 -27.36 -36.78 13.60
N LYS A 416 -28.57 -36.83 13.03
CA LYS A 416 -29.81 -36.71 13.81
C LYS A 416 -29.97 -37.93 14.73
N GLU A 417 -29.82 -39.13 14.17
CA GLU A 417 -29.89 -40.39 14.92
C GLU A 417 -28.85 -40.45 16.05
N LEU A 418 -27.59 -40.09 15.78
CA LEU A 418 -26.54 -40.05 16.81
C LEU A 418 -26.86 -39.06 17.94
N LEU A 419 -27.48 -37.92 17.63
CA LEU A 419 -27.91 -36.94 18.63
C LEU A 419 -29.12 -37.44 19.44
N GLU A 420 -30.03 -38.19 18.83
CA GLU A 420 -31.17 -38.85 19.48
C GLU A 420 -30.73 -39.99 20.42
N TYR A 421 -29.69 -40.74 20.03
CA TYR A 421 -29.05 -41.75 20.89
C TYR A 421 -28.18 -41.16 22.02
N GLY A 422 -28.11 -39.82 22.16
CA GLY A 422 -27.45 -39.16 23.29
C GLY A 422 -25.95 -38.92 23.12
N CYS A 423 -25.39 -38.98 21.92
CA CYS A 423 -24.00 -38.58 21.70
C CYS A 423 -23.80 -37.08 21.96
N ASP A 424 -22.82 -36.75 22.79
CA ASP A 424 -22.58 -35.37 23.24
C ASP A 424 -21.97 -34.47 22.13
N PRO A 425 -22.67 -33.41 21.69
CA PRO A 425 -22.16 -32.42 20.74
C PRO A 425 -21.15 -31.43 21.35
N CYS A 426 -20.92 -31.44 22.67
CA CYS A 426 -19.89 -30.62 23.33
C CYS A 426 -18.51 -31.30 23.37
N SER A 427 -18.45 -32.60 23.08
CA SER A 427 -17.20 -33.36 23.13
C SER A 427 -16.19 -32.77 22.14
N LYS A 428 -14.98 -32.49 22.62
CA LYS A 428 -13.91 -31.93 21.80
C LYS A 428 -12.94 -33.02 21.35
N ASN A 429 -12.45 -32.92 20.12
CA ASN A 429 -11.35 -33.75 19.65
C ASN A 429 -9.99 -33.26 20.22
N THR A 430 -8.89 -33.96 19.92
CA THR A 430 -7.52 -33.60 20.34
C THR A 430 -7.10 -32.20 19.83
N SER A 431 -7.71 -31.72 18.74
CA SER A 431 -7.54 -30.37 18.19
C SER A 431 -8.42 -29.31 18.88
N GLY A 432 -9.24 -29.69 19.87
CA GLY A 432 -10.09 -28.79 20.66
C GLY A 432 -11.38 -28.34 19.96
N LEU A 433 -11.69 -28.88 18.77
CA LEU A 433 -12.88 -28.57 17.98
C LEU A 433 -14.07 -29.42 18.42
N VAL A 434 -15.28 -28.85 18.33
CA VAL A 434 -16.54 -29.58 18.51
C VAL A 434 -17.09 -30.08 17.16
N PRO A 435 -17.99 -31.09 17.12
CA PRO A 435 -18.52 -31.66 15.88
C PRO A 435 -19.12 -30.65 14.90
N TYR A 436 -19.76 -29.59 15.42
CA TYR A 436 -20.31 -28.51 14.60
C TYR A 436 -19.24 -27.71 13.83
N GLU A 437 -18.03 -27.56 14.40
CA GLU A 437 -16.93 -26.79 13.82
C GLU A 437 -16.12 -27.57 12.79
N VAL A 438 -16.09 -28.90 12.89
CA VAL A 438 -15.32 -29.77 11.99
C VAL A 438 -15.84 -29.76 10.54
N SER A 439 -17.12 -29.45 10.32
CA SER A 439 -17.70 -29.43 8.98
C SER A 439 -17.90 -28.02 8.44
N SER A 440 -17.45 -27.74 7.22
CA SER A 440 -17.76 -26.52 6.48
C SER A 440 -19.09 -26.61 5.70
N ASN A 441 -19.73 -27.79 5.67
CA ASN A 441 -20.93 -28.04 4.88
C ASN A 441 -22.16 -27.30 5.47
N ARG A 442 -22.81 -26.49 4.63
CA ARG A 442 -23.98 -25.70 5.02
C ARG A 442 -25.16 -26.56 5.46
N SER A 443 -25.35 -27.74 4.87
CA SER A 443 -26.43 -28.66 5.23
C SER A 443 -26.20 -29.28 6.61
N VAL A 444 -24.97 -29.68 6.93
CA VAL A 444 -24.60 -30.21 8.26
C VAL A 444 -24.80 -29.16 9.34
N LYS A 445 -24.31 -27.93 9.12
CA LYS A 445 -24.50 -26.82 10.06
C LYS A 445 -25.99 -26.53 10.28
N ARG A 446 -26.79 -26.63 9.21
CA ARG A 446 -28.23 -26.44 9.28
C ARG A 446 -28.90 -27.53 10.13
N THR A 447 -28.52 -28.79 9.97
CA THR A 447 -29.03 -29.90 10.79
C THR A 447 -28.79 -29.69 12.28
N PHE A 448 -27.59 -29.26 12.70
CA PHE A 448 -27.31 -28.94 14.11
C PHE A 448 -28.16 -27.77 14.63
N ILE A 449 -28.38 -26.74 13.81
CA ILE A 449 -29.21 -25.58 14.18
C ILE A 449 -30.69 -25.97 14.30
N ASP A 450 -31.19 -26.78 13.37
CA ASP A 450 -32.57 -27.26 13.39
C ASP A 450 -32.80 -28.22 14.57
N TYR A 451 -31.83 -29.09 14.89
CA TYR A 451 -31.90 -29.95 16.08
C TYR A 451 -31.85 -29.14 17.38
N ARG A 452 -31.01 -28.09 17.46
CA ARG A 452 -31.00 -27.15 18.59
C ARG A 452 -32.36 -26.45 18.74
N ALA A 453 -33.01 -26.08 17.64
CA ALA A 453 -34.32 -25.42 17.67
C ALA A 453 -35.43 -26.37 18.16
N ALA A 454 -35.34 -27.66 17.81
CA ALA A 454 -36.27 -28.70 18.29
C ALA A 454 -36.02 -29.09 19.75
N ASN A 455 -34.76 -29.08 20.21
CA ASN A 455 -34.35 -29.55 21.54
C ASN A 455 -33.53 -28.50 22.33
N PRO A 456 -34.13 -27.38 22.79
CA PRO A 456 -33.39 -26.29 23.43
C PRO A 456 -32.73 -26.65 24.77
N SER A 457 -33.25 -27.65 25.49
CA SER A 457 -32.80 -28.05 26.84
C SER A 457 -31.94 -29.31 26.89
N HIS A 458 -31.62 -29.93 25.75
CA HIS A 458 -30.94 -31.23 25.71
C HIS A 458 -29.46 -31.15 26.10
N VAL A 459 -28.75 -30.09 25.68
CA VAL A 459 -27.31 -29.92 25.94
C VAL A 459 -27.00 -28.43 26.16
N ASP A 460 -25.89 -28.12 26.83
CA ASP A 460 -25.35 -26.77 26.92
C ASP A 460 -24.86 -26.29 25.53
N TRP A 461 -25.80 -25.81 24.70
CA TRP A 461 -25.56 -25.39 23.32
C TRP A 461 -24.54 -24.25 23.18
N ARG A 462 -24.25 -23.52 24.28
CA ARG A 462 -23.18 -22.52 24.31
C ARG A 462 -21.80 -23.17 24.23
N LYS A 463 -21.61 -24.34 24.85
CA LYS A 463 -20.36 -25.12 24.78
C LYS A 463 -20.20 -25.84 23.44
N ALA A 464 -21.31 -26.25 22.82
CA ALA A 464 -21.32 -26.86 21.48
C ALA A 464 -21.14 -25.86 20.32
N ARG A 465 -21.09 -24.54 20.62
CA ARG A 465 -20.87 -23.44 19.64
C ARG A 465 -21.84 -23.41 18.44
N VAL A 466 -23.01 -24.03 18.57
CA VAL A 466 -24.07 -24.02 17.54
C VAL A 466 -24.90 -22.73 17.67
N PRO A 467 -24.97 -21.84 16.65
CA PRO A 467 -25.72 -20.57 16.72
C PRO A 467 -27.24 -20.76 16.81
N GLU A 468 -27.94 -19.72 17.28
CA GLU A 468 -29.41 -19.72 17.37
C GLU A 468 -30.02 -19.36 16.01
N LEU A 469 -31.14 -19.99 15.67
CA LEU A 469 -31.82 -19.73 14.42
C LEU A 469 -32.42 -18.31 14.41
N LYS A 470 -31.74 -17.37 13.75
CA LYS A 470 -32.30 -16.03 13.50
C LYS A 470 -33.39 -16.11 12.43
N VAL A 471 -34.65 -16.08 12.85
CA VAL A 471 -35.79 -15.88 11.96
C VAL A 471 -35.83 -14.40 11.57
N LEU A 472 -35.50 -14.09 10.31
CA LEU A 472 -35.58 -12.73 9.77
C LEU A 472 -37.03 -12.40 9.44
N SER A 473 -37.49 -11.21 9.83
CA SER A 473 -38.85 -10.72 9.54
C SER A 473 -39.07 -10.49 8.04
N ASP A 474 -40.31 -10.63 7.57
CA ASP A 474 -40.69 -10.40 6.17
C ASP A 474 -40.28 -9.01 5.64
N GLU A 475 -40.28 -8.01 6.52
CA GLU A 475 -39.85 -6.65 6.21
C GLU A 475 -38.34 -6.56 5.86
N GLN A 476 -37.50 -7.36 6.53
CA GLN A 476 -36.07 -7.44 6.26
C GLN A 476 -35.79 -8.17 4.94
N ILE A 477 -36.59 -9.18 4.60
CA ILE A 477 -36.53 -9.89 3.31
C ILE A 477 -36.91 -8.94 2.16
N CYS A 478 -37.94 -8.11 2.32
CA CYS A 478 -38.29 -7.05 1.38
C CYS A 478 -37.17 -6.01 1.20
N ARG A 479 -36.50 -5.60 2.29
CA ARG A 479 -35.36 -4.65 2.21
C ARG A 479 -34.15 -5.24 1.48
N GLU A 480 -33.85 -6.52 1.67
CA GLU A 480 -32.74 -7.18 0.98
C GLU A 480 -33.03 -7.43 -0.51
N THR A 481 -34.26 -7.82 -0.84
CA THR A 481 -34.69 -8.01 -2.24
C THR A 481 -34.70 -6.70 -3.01
N GLU A 482 -35.13 -5.61 -2.39
CA GLU A 482 -35.07 -4.26 -2.97
C GLU A 482 -33.64 -3.74 -3.15
N LYS A 483 -32.74 -4.01 -2.19
CA LYS A 483 -31.29 -3.70 -2.34
C LYS A 483 -30.69 -4.45 -3.54
N LYS A 484 -31.02 -5.73 -3.72
CA LYS A 484 -30.56 -6.53 -4.86
C LYS A 484 -31.12 -6.00 -6.20
N ARG A 485 -32.37 -5.53 -6.22
CA ARG A 485 -32.99 -4.91 -7.41
C ARG A 485 -32.25 -3.63 -7.81
N ARG A 486 -32.00 -2.71 -6.86
CA ARG A 486 -31.25 -1.46 -7.08
C ARG A 486 -29.82 -1.70 -7.56
N GLN A 487 -29.15 -2.75 -7.05
CA GLN A 487 -27.82 -3.14 -7.53
C GLN A 487 -27.83 -3.59 -8.99
N ARG A 488 -28.85 -4.36 -9.42
CA ARG A 488 -29.00 -4.79 -10.82
C ARG A 488 -29.25 -3.60 -11.76
N GLU A 489 -30.06 -2.62 -11.34
CA GLU A 489 -30.32 -1.40 -12.11
C GLU A 489 -29.06 -0.55 -12.28
N ARG A 490 -28.29 -0.34 -11.20
CA ARG A 490 -26.99 0.37 -11.26
C ARG A 490 -26.00 -0.31 -12.20
N LYS A 491 -25.99 -1.66 -12.23
CA LYS A 491 -25.12 -2.42 -13.13
C LYS A 491 -25.52 -2.24 -14.60
N LYS A 492 -26.82 -2.25 -14.92
CA LYS A 492 -27.34 -1.96 -16.27
C LYS A 492 -27.02 -0.54 -16.73
N GLN A 493 -27.15 0.45 -15.84
CA GLN A 493 -26.86 1.85 -16.15
C GLN A 493 -25.37 2.07 -16.47
N ARG A 494 -24.47 1.52 -15.65
CA ARG A 494 -23.01 1.58 -15.90
C ARG A 494 -22.60 0.91 -17.21
N GLU A 495 -23.28 -0.18 -17.58
CA GLU A 495 -23.01 -0.85 -18.86
C GLU A 495 -23.46 -0.01 -20.06
N LYS A 496 -24.59 0.70 -19.94
CA LYS A 496 -25.08 1.63 -20.96
C LYS A 496 -24.13 2.81 -21.15
N GLU A 497 -23.66 3.41 -20.06
CA GLU A 497 -22.68 4.51 -20.07
C GLU A 497 -21.35 4.08 -20.69
N ARG A 498 -20.86 2.87 -20.36
CA ARG A 498 -19.65 2.31 -20.97
C ARG A 498 -19.80 2.15 -22.49
N LYS A 499 -20.92 1.61 -22.96
CA LYS A 499 -21.20 1.46 -24.40
C LYS A 499 -21.28 2.82 -25.12
N GLN A 500 -21.82 3.85 -24.46
CA GLN A 500 -21.86 5.21 -25.01
C GLN A 500 -20.47 5.85 -25.08
N ALA A 501 -19.64 5.68 -24.04
CA ALA A 501 -18.26 6.16 -24.03
C ALA A 501 -17.40 5.49 -25.11
N GLU A 502 -17.49 4.17 -25.25
CA GLU A 502 -16.80 3.41 -26.31
C GLU A 502 -17.24 3.87 -27.71
N ALA A 503 -18.52 4.22 -27.91
CA ALA A 503 -19.01 4.75 -29.18
C ALA A 503 -18.48 6.16 -29.49
N VAL A 504 -18.33 7.01 -28.48
CA VAL A 504 -17.74 8.36 -28.61
C VAL A 504 -16.25 8.25 -28.95
N GLU A 505 -15.51 7.44 -28.22
CA GLU A 505 -14.07 7.20 -28.46
C GLU A 505 -13.83 6.61 -29.87
N LYS A 506 -14.69 5.69 -30.32
CA LYS A 506 -14.61 5.14 -31.68
C LYS A 506 -14.83 6.22 -32.75
N LYS A 507 -15.74 7.17 -32.51
CA LYS A 507 -15.97 8.30 -33.43
C LYS A 507 -14.78 9.27 -33.44
N GLU A 508 -14.18 9.57 -32.29
CA GLU A 508 -13.00 10.43 -32.19
C GLU A 508 -11.78 9.81 -32.86
N ASN A 509 -11.54 8.52 -32.66
CA ASN A 509 -10.45 7.79 -33.32
C ASN A 509 -10.67 7.72 -34.83
N ALA A 510 -11.90 7.46 -35.29
CA ALA A 510 -12.23 7.50 -36.72
C ALA A 510 -12.01 8.91 -37.32
N ALA A 511 -12.36 9.97 -36.60
CA ALA A 511 -12.09 11.34 -37.04
C ALA A 511 -10.58 11.66 -37.08
N ARG A 512 -9.81 11.12 -36.14
CA ARG A 512 -8.35 11.26 -36.10
C ARG A 512 -7.66 10.51 -37.22
N GLU A 513 -8.10 9.29 -37.52
CA GLU A 513 -7.63 8.50 -38.66
C GLU A 513 -8.00 9.16 -39.99
N ALA A 514 -9.23 9.67 -40.12
CA ALA A 514 -9.65 10.44 -41.30
C ALA A 514 -8.78 11.70 -41.50
N PHE A 515 -8.44 12.40 -40.42
CA PHE A 515 -7.54 13.56 -40.48
C PHE A 515 -6.10 13.17 -40.86
N LEU A 516 -5.61 12.03 -40.40
CA LEU A 516 -4.29 11.50 -40.78
C LEU A 516 -4.25 11.02 -42.24
N ALA A 517 -5.38 10.55 -42.77
CA ALA A 517 -5.52 10.10 -44.16
C ALA A 517 -5.62 11.25 -45.18
N LEU A 518 -5.90 12.48 -44.75
CA LEU A 518 -5.86 13.66 -45.63
C LEU A 518 -4.45 13.89 -46.20
N SER A 519 -4.36 14.36 -47.44
CA SER A 519 -3.09 14.74 -48.06
C SER A 519 -2.47 15.96 -47.35
N ASP A 520 -1.16 16.14 -47.45
CA ASP A 520 -0.47 17.27 -46.80
C ASP A 520 -0.96 18.64 -47.31
N ARG A 521 -1.52 18.71 -48.52
CA ARG A 521 -2.18 19.91 -49.05
C ARG A 521 -3.49 20.20 -48.32
N GLU A 522 -4.31 19.18 -48.08
CA GLU A 522 -5.59 19.29 -47.37
C GLU A 522 -5.39 19.54 -45.87
N LYS A 523 -4.40 18.90 -45.24
CA LYS A 523 -4.02 19.18 -43.85
C LYS A 523 -3.60 20.63 -43.65
N ARG A 524 -2.87 21.21 -44.62
CA ARG A 524 -2.52 22.64 -44.62
C ARG A 524 -3.74 23.53 -44.83
N ALA A 525 -4.69 23.14 -45.68
CA ALA A 525 -5.95 23.86 -45.88
C ALA A 525 -6.83 23.85 -44.60
N VAL A 526 -7.01 22.70 -43.95
CA VAL A 526 -7.76 22.59 -42.68
C VAL A 526 -7.06 23.35 -41.55
N ALA A 527 -5.73 23.34 -41.50
CA ALA A 527 -4.96 24.15 -40.56
C ALA A 527 -5.03 25.65 -40.89
N ALA A 528 -5.10 26.03 -42.16
CA ALA A 528 -5.29 27.41 -42.60
C ALA A 528 -6.70 27.90 -42.28
N GLU A 529 -7.74 27.08 -42.47
CA GLU A 529 -9.12 27.37 -42.04
C GLU A 529 -9.21 27.57 -40.53
N ARG A 530 -8.53 26.72 -39.74
CA ARG A 530 -8.42 26.89 -38.28
C ARG A 530 -7.66 28.16 -37.89
N ARG A 531 -6.61 28.54 -38.63
CA ARG A 531 -5.86 29.79 -38.39
C ARG A 531 -6.66 31.02 -38.81
N MET A 532 -7.40 30.97 -39.92
CA MET A 532 -8.32 32.03 -40.36
C MET A 532 -9.46 32.22 -39.35
N GLY A 533 -9.92 31.14 -38.70
CA GLY A 533 -10.88 31.19 -37.60
C GLY A 533 -10.34 31.77 -36.28
N ILE A 534 -9.02 31.80 -36.08
CA ILE A 534 -8.38 32.37 -34.88
C ILE A 534 -8.00 33.84 -35.11
N PHE A 535 -7.66 34.23 -36.34
CA PHE A 535 -7.29 35.62 -36.69
C PHE A 535 -8.46 36.62 -36.57
N THR A 536 -9.70 36.12 -36.42
CA THR A 536 -10.91 36.94 -36.24
C THR A 536 -11.24 37.28 -34.78
N GLN A 537 -10.45 36.81 -33.80
CA GLN A 537 -10.74 37.01 -32.37
C GLN A 537 -9.83 38.00 -31.62
N THR A 538 -8.84 38.62 -32.28
CA THR A 538 -7.92 39.55 -31.60
C THR A 538 -7.62 40.81 -32.43
N LEU A 539 -8.45 41.84 -32.29
CA LEU A 539 -8.08 43.24 -32.54
C LEU A 539 -8.84 44.16 -31.57
N PRO A 540 -8.17 44.77 -30.58
CA PRO A 540 -8.68 45.93 -29.86
C PRO A 540 -8.47 47.22 -30.69
N GLN A 541 -9.48 48.08 -30.70
CA GLN A 541 -9.43 49.44 -31.25
C GLN A 541 -8.56 50.38 -30.35
N PRO A 542 -7.75 51.32 -30.88
CA PRO A 542 -6.99 52.31 -30.04
C PRO A 542 -7.20 53.84 -30.21
N LEU A 543 -7.53 54.63 -29.17
CA LEU A 543 -7.28 56.10 -29.01
C LEU A 543 -8.49 57.05 -28.73
N SER A 544 -8.39 57.74 -27.59
CA SER A 544 -8.66 59.18 -27.53
C SER A 544 -7.43 59.90 -26.97
N GLU A 545 -7.00 60.87 -27.77
CA GLU A 545 -5.90 61.85 -27.70
C GLU A 545 -5.62 62.45 -26.31
N ASN A 546 -4.41 62.79 -25.89
CA ASN A 546 -3.07 62.88 -26.50
C ASN A 546 -2.12 62.23 -25.46
N VAL A 547 -1.33 61.20 -25.79
CA VAL A 547 -0.10 61.28 -26.58
C VAL A 547 0.06 59.99 -27.43
N ASP A 548 0.41 60.20 -28.69
CA ASP A 548 0.97 59.29 -29.71
C ASP A 548 0.07 58.42 -30.63
N ARG A 549 -0.16 59.03 -31.81
CA ARG A 549 -0.59 58.58 -33.15
C ARG A 549 -0.28 57.11 -33.53
N CYS A 550 -1.30 56.37 -34.01
CA CYS A 550 -1.35 55.76 -35.37
C CYS A 550 -2.41 54.66 -35.68
N PHE A 551 -3.38 54.28 -34.83
CA PHE A 551 -4.00 52.94 -35.04
C PHE A 551 -5.55 52.80 -35.05
N GLN A 552 -6.38 53.85 -35.17
CA GLN A 552 -7.86 53.68 -35.05
C GLN A 552 -8.74 54.63 -35.85
N MET A 553 -8.82 54.40 -37.16
CA MET A 553 -9.90 55.00 -37.97
C MET A 553 -10.61 54.00 -38.89
N LEU A 554 -10.33 52.69 -38.78
CA LEU A 554 -10.83 51.70 -39.75
C LEU A 554 -12.00 50.82 -39.26
N VAL A 555 -12.34 50.83 -37.97
CA VAL A 555 -13.17 49.75 -37.39
C VAL A 555 -14.67 50.10 -37.28
N ASN A 556 -15.08 51.37 -37.36
CA ASN A 556 -16.45 51.76 -37.00
C ASN A 556 -17.49 51.86 -38.13
N VAL A 557 -17.13 51.69 -39.41
CA VAL A 557 -18.10 51.86 -40.52
C VAL A 557 -18.77 50.54 -40.96
N ILE A 558 -18.26 49.37 -40.57
CA ILE A 558 -18.74 48.08 -41.13
C ILE A 558 -19.53 47.24 -40.09
N CYS A 559 -19.94 47.83 -38.96
CA CYS A 559 -20.59 47.08 -37.87
C CYS A 559 -22.14 47.08 -37.87
N GLN A 560 -22.81 47.77 -38.82
CA GLN A 560 -24.29 47.83 -38.82
C GLN A 560 -25.01 46.99 -39.88
N ARG A 561 -24.30 46.30 -40.78
CA ARG A 561 -24.94 45.42 -41.79
C ARG A 561 -24.84 43.91 -41.50
N THR A 562 -23.94 43.48 -40.63
CA THR A 562 -23.65 42.06 -40.37
C THR A 562 -24.39 41.48 -39.16
N GLN A 563 -24.96 42.31 -38.28
CA GLN A 563 -25.71 41.82 -37.11
C GLN A 563 -27.07 41.22 -37.46
N ASN A 564 -27.66 41.59 -38.60
CA ASN A 564 -28.97 41.06 -39.03
C ASN A 564 -28.88 39.73 -39.80
N LEU A 565 -27.69 39.31 -40.26
CA LEU A 565 -27.50 38.05 -40.97
C LEU A 565 -27.19 36.86 -40.04
N ILE A 566 -26.39 37.09 -39.00
CA ILE A 566 -25.93 36.03 -38.09
C ILE A 566 -27.06 35.52 -37.18
N ARG A 567 -28.04 36.37 -36.85
CA ARG A 567 -29.21 35.99 -36.04
C ARG A 567 -30.15 34.99 -36.73
N ARG A 568 -30.00 34.76 -38.04
CA ARG A 568 -30.86 33.86 -38.83
C ARG A 568 -30.28 32.45 -39.05
N TYR A 569 -28.99 32.21 -38.78
CA TYR A 569 -28.34 30.98 -39.28
C TYR A 569 -27.76 30.02 -38.25
N LEU A 570 -27.62 30.39 -36.97
CA LEU A 570 -27.08 29.47 -35.96
C LEU A 570 -27.94 29.50 -34.69
N GLY A 571 -28.83 28.51 -34.60
CA GLY A 571 -29.65 28.24 -33.43
C GLY A 571 -28.82 27.86 -32.20
N SER A 572 -29.38 28.16 -31.03
CA SER A 572 -28.84 27.90 -29.70
C SER A 572 -28.33 26.47 -29.51
N ASN A 573 -27.03 26.31 -29.22
CA ASN A 573 -26.47 25.39 -28.22
C ASN A 573 -24.94 25.19 -28.44
N TYR A 574 -24.12 25.91 -27.68
CA TYR A 574 -22.71 25.53 -27.44
C TYR A 574 -22.35 25.79 -25.97
N LEU A 575 -21.88 24.76 -25.27
CA LEU A 575 -21.31 24.81 -23.92
C LEU A 575 -20.03 23.95 -23.86
N CYS A 576 -18.95 24.61 -23.39
CA CYS A 576 -17.72 24.16 -22.71
C CYS A 576 -16.70 23.19 -23.34
N LEU A 577 -15.48 23.71 -23.54
CA LEU A 577 -14.19 22.98 -23.68
C LEU A 577 -13.54 22.69 -22.29
N PRO A 578 -12.73 21.62 -22.13
CA PRO A 578 -12.10 21.26 -20.85
C PRO A 578 -10.91 22.17 -20.47
N ARG A 579 -10.80 22.50 -19.17
CA ARG A 579 -9.86 23.47 -18.56
C ARG A 579 -8.59 22.76 -18.02
N PHE A 580 -7.44 23.42 -18.13
CA PHE A 580 -6.13 22.94 -17.67
C PHE A 580 -6.00 23.06 -16.13
N ILE A 581 -5.84 21.95 -15.41
CA ILE A 581 -5.56 21.90 -13.96
C ILE A 581 -4.04 21.78 -13.78
N SER A 582 -3.41 22.61 -12.96
CA SER A 582 -1.95 22.57 -12.73
C SER A 582 -1.51 21.23 -12.13
N SER A 583 -0.26 20.83 -12.38
CA SER A 583 0.32 19.59 -11.85
C SER A 583 0.29 19.55 -10.32
N THR A 584 0.59 20.67 -9.67
CA THR A 584 0.54 20.84 -8.21
C THR A 584 -0.85 20.53 -7.64
N GLN A 585 -1.90 21.05 -8.28
CA GLN A 585 -3.28 20.80 -7.84
C GLN A 585 -3.72 19.35 -8.10
N GLN A 586 -3.16 18.69 -9.12
CA GLN A 586 -3.42 17.26 -9.35
C GLN A 586 -2.79 16.36 -8.28
N GLU A 587 -1.60 16.71 -7.78
CA GLU A 587 -0.95 16.01 -6.67
C GLU A 587 -1.73 16.19 -5.36
N HIS A 588 -2.21 17.41 -5.09
CA HIS A 588 -3.05 17.68 -3.91
C HIS A 588 -4.35 16.86 -3.90
N LEU A 589 -4.86 16.42 -5.04
CA LEU A 589 -6.08 15.59 -5.09
C LEU A 589 -5.88 14.19 -4.51
N ASP A 590 -4.64 13.74 -4.36
CA ASP A 590 -4.31 12.43 -3.79
C ASP A 590 -4.04 12.51 -2.27
N GLU A 591 -4.06 13.72 -1.68
CA GLU A 591 -4.03 13.93 -0.23
C GLU A 591 -5.16 13.14 0.47
N LEU A 592 -4.85 12.55 1.64
CA LEU A 592 -5.80 11.74 2.38
C LEU A 592 -6.55 12.58 3.41
N CYS A 593 -7.83 12.83 3.17
CA CYS A 593 -8.75 13.51 4.07
C CYS A 593 -9.33 12.55 5.13
N ILE A 594 -9.78 13.13 6.25
CA ILE A 594 -10.46 12.41 7.33
C ILE A 594 -11.97 12.42 7.05
N CYS A 595 -12.55 11.29 6.62
CA CYS A 595 -13.99 11.16 6.50
C CYS A 595 -14.63 10.95 7.87
N VAL A 596 -15.71 11.65 8.15
CA VAL A 596 -16.39 11.66 9.45
C VAL A 596 -17.88 11.37 9.31
N ASN A 597 -18.53 11.00 10.41
CA ASN A 597 -19.99 10.97 10.51
C ASN A 597 -20.53 12.37 10.94
N ASP A 598 -21.86 12.47 11.07
CA ASP A 598 -22.53 13.71 11.51
C ASP A 598 -22.12 14.16 12.93
N ASP A 599 -21.57 13.28 13.75
CA ASP A 599 -21.08 13.56 15.11
C ASP A 599 -19.58 13.90 15.15
N ASP A 600 -18.97 14.14 13.98
CA ASP A 600 -17.54 14.43 13.82
C ASP A 600 -16.63 13.31 14.34
N LYS A 601 -17.05 12.05 14.23
CA LYS A 601 -16.22 10.87 14.49
C LYS A 601 -15.58 10.37 13.22
N ALA A 602 -14.26 10.21 13.24
CA ALA A 602 -13.49 9.67 12.13
C ALA A 602 -13.90 8.22 11.80
N ILE A 603 -14.29 7.99 10.54
CA ILE A 603 -14.74 6.68 10.04
C ILE A 603 -13.63 6.02 9.23
N ARG A 604 -13.05 6.76 8.27
CA ARG A 604 -12.10 6.23 7.29
C ARG A 604 -11.28 7.35 6.64
N LYS A 605 -10.19 6.98 5.99
CA LYS A 605 -9.47 7.84 5.05
C LYS A 605 -10.08 7.79 3.65
N ALA A 606 -10.04 8.90 2.94
CA ALA A 606 -10.37 8.99 1.52
C ALA A 606 -9.48 10.02 0.83
N SER A 607 -9.23 9.86 -0.47
CA SER A 607 -8.52 10.89 -1.22
C SER A 607 -9.35 12.17 -1.31
N LYS A 608 -8.70 13.33 -1.34
CA LYS A 608 -9.35 14.63 -1.58
C LYS A 608 -10.20 14.60 -2.85
N ARG A 609 -9.73 13.91 -3.89
CA ARG A 609 -10.48 13.64 -5.12
C ARG A 609 -11.82 12.96 -4.87
N GLU A 610 -11.83 11.92 -4.05
CA GLU A 610 -13.06 11.19 -3.71
C GLU A 610 -14.01 12.06 -2.87
N CYS A 611 -13.47 12.79 -1.90
CA CYS A 611 -14.23 13.68 -1.04
C CYS A 611 -14.94 14.81 -1.79
N HIS A 612 -14.36 15.30 -2.89
CA HIS A 612 -14.86 16.49 -3.60
C HIS A 612 -15.54 16.19 -4.94
N LYS A 613 -15.50 14.95 -5.45
CA LYS A 613 -16.28 14.58 -6.65
C LYS A 613 -17.74 14.39 -6.29
N VAL A 614 -18.66 15.07 -6.97
CA VAL A 614 -20.11 15.01 -6.66
C VAL A 614 -20.65 13.58 -6.58
N GLU A 615 -20.14 12.67 -7.41
CA GLU A 615 -20.53 11.25 -7.44
C GLU A 615 -20.16 10.45 -6.17
N THR A 616 -19.05 10.81 -5.52
CA THR A 616 -18.48 10.08 -4.38
C THR A 616 -18.39 10.92 -3.10
N MET A 617 -18.85 12.16 -3.16
CA MET A 617 -18.70 13.19 -2.14
C MET A 617 -19.17 12.71 -0.76
N SER A 618 -18.21 12.50 0.14
CA SER A 618 -18.41 12.07 1.52
C SER A 618 -18.17 13.21 2.49
N LEU A 619 -18.88 13.19 3.63
CA LEU A 619 -18.61 14.13 4.71
C LEU A 619 -17.18 13.94 5.24
N HIS A 620 -16.41 15.01 5.26
CA HIS A 620 -15.01 14.98 5.70
C HIS A 620 -14.66 16.23 6.50
N ARG A 621 -13.69 16.11 7.40
CA ARG A 621 -13.26 17.20 8.27
C ARG A 621 -12.52 18.28 7.46
N ALA A 622 -12.78 19.53 7.76
CA ALA A 622 -12.20 20.71 7.13
C ALA A 622 -11.99 21.83 8.16
N PHE A 623 -11.35 22.92 7.74
CA PHE A 623 -11.25 24.14 8.53
C PHE A 623 -11.30 25.40 7.66
N SER A 624 -11.82 26.47 8.26
CA SER A 624 -11.89 27.82 7.73
C SER A 624 -11.21 28.80 8.67
N VAL A 625 -10.10 29.40 8.23
CA VAL A 625 -9.34 30.40 9.00
C VAL A 625 -9.79 31.82 8.65
N PHE A 626 -9.93 32.65 9.68
CA PHE A 626 -10.21 34.09 9.61
C PHE A 626 -9.08 34.85 10.34
N LEU A 627 -8.21 35.48 9.57
CA LEU A 627 -7.10 36.29 10.07
C LEU A 627 -7.54 37.76 10.17
N PHE A 628 -7.42 38.33 11.36
CA PHE A 628 -7.71 39.74 11.61
C PHE A 628 -6.44 40.51 11.92
N THR A 629 -6.22 41.60 11.21
CA THR A 629 -5.10 42.51 11.47
C THR A 629 -5.30 43.30 12.78
N PRO A 630 -4.24 43.93 13.32
CA PRO A 630 -4.35 44.77 14.51
C PRO A 630 -5.35 45.93 14.38
N ASP A 631 -5.62 46.41 13.16
CA ASP A 631 -6.65 47.42 12.85
C ASP A 631 -8.04 46.81 12.61
N ASN A 632 -8.27 45.57 13.06
CA ASN A 632 -9.54 44.83 12.94
C ASN A 632 -10.03 44.66 11.49
N LYS A 633 -9.13 44.56 10.50
CA LYS A 633 -9.51 44.19 9.13
C LYS A 633 -9.37 42.69 8.93
N LEU A 634 -10.29 42.11 8.16
CA LEU A 634 -10.26 40.70 7.79
C LEU A 634 -9.41 40.52 6.53
N LEU A 635 -8.46 39.59 6.56
CA LEU A 635 -7.74 39.20 5.35
C LEU A 635 -8.60 38.25 4.52
N LEU A 636 -8.94 38.64 3.30
CA LEU A 636 -9.59 37.79 2.30
C LEU A 636 -8.57 37.29 1.29
N GLN A 637 -8.84 36.11 0.74
CA GLN A 637 -8.12 35.61 -0.43
C GLN A 637 -9.08 35.43 -1.61
N LYS A 638 -8.60 35.71 -2.82
CA LYS A 638 -9.22 35.30 -4.07
C LYS A 638 -8.53 34.02 -4.52
N ARG A 639 -9.29 32.93 -4.62
CA ARG A 639 -8.78 31.60 -4.98
C ARG A 639 -8.17 31.64 -6.38
N SER A 640 -7.04 30.97 -6.59
CA SER A 640 -6.43 30.85 -7.91
C SER A 640 -7.38 30.22 -8.93
N LYS A 641 -7.22 30.59 -10.21
CA LYS A 641 -7.95 30.00 -11.33
C LYS A 641 -7.62 28.50 -11.53
N PHE A 642 -6.53 28.03 -10.94
CA PHE A 642 -6.08 26.64 -11.00
C PHE A 642 -6.73 25.74 -9.94
N LYS A 643 -7.44 26.31 -8.94
CA LYS A 643 -8.14 25.51 -7.91
C LYS A 643 -9.21 24.62 -8.55
N VAL A 644 -9.30 23.39 -8.08
CA VAL A 644 -10.25 22.39 -8.60
C VAL A 644 -11.70 22.76 -8.24
N THR A 645 -11.95 23.12 -6.98
CA THR A 645 -13.25 23.60 -6.51
C THR A 645 -13.26 25.12 -6.43
N PHE A 646 -14.32 25.74 -6.96
CA PHE A 646 -14.57 27.18 -6.86
C PHE A 646 -13.34 28.05 -7.24
N PRO A 647 -12.81 27.96 -8.47
CA PRO A 647 -11.70 28.79 -8.92
C PRO A 647 -12.11 30.25 -9.07
N GLY A 648 -11.22 31.18 -8.72
CA GLY A 648 -11.42 32.63 -8.94
C GLY A 648 -12.42 33.34 -8.03
N VAL A 649 -12.98 32.65 -7.02
CA VAL A 649 -13.92 33.26 -6.06
C VAL A 649 -13.20 33.84 -4.84
N TRP A 650 -13.76 34.89 -4.27
CA TRP A 650 -13.34 35.44 -2.98
C TRP A 650 -13.81 34.57 -1.82
N THR A 651 -12.96 34.41 -0.82
CA THR A 651 -13.23 33.59 0.37
C THR A 651 -12.49 34.14 1.60
N ASN A 652 -12.76 33.57 2.78
CA ASN A 652 -12.00 33.80 4.01
C ASN A 652 -10.51 33.47 3.86
N SER A 653 -9.71 33.81 4.87
CA SER A 653 -8.25 33.90 4.76
C SER A 653 -7.56 32.62 4.26
N CYS A 654 -7.94 31.44 4.76
CA CYS A 654 -7.40 30.15 4.29
C CYS A 654 -8.39 29.02 4.62
N CYS A 655 -8.57 28.06 3.72
CA CYS A 655 -9.44 26.88 3.93
C CYS A 655 -8.76 25.63 3.43
N SER A 656 -8.85 24.53 4.18
CA SER A 656 -8.34 23.22 3.73
C SER A 656 -8.78 22.11 4.69
N HIS A 657 -8.15 20.94 4.56
CA HIS A 657 -8.44 19.74 5.33
C HIS A 657 -7.26 19.34 6.24
N PRO A 658 -7.54 18.82 7.45
CA PRO A 658 -6.58 17.99 8.17
C PRO A 658 -6.37 16.66 7.42
N LEU A 659 -5.12 16.22 7.38
CA LEU A 659 -4.72 14.98 6.73
C LEU A 659 -4.85 13.79 7.67
N TRP A 660 -5.05 12.60 7.10
CA TRP A 660 -5.02 11.32 7.81
C TRP A 660 -3.59 10.98 8.24
N THR A 661 -3.09 11.67 9.27
CA THR A 661 -1.78 11.50 9.89
C THR A 661 -1.93 11.61 11.39
N GLU A 662 -1.08 10.94 12.18
CA GLU A 662 -1.16 10.96 13.65
C GLU A 662 -1.13 12.39 14.22
N ILE A 663 -0.36 13.27 13.59
CA ILE A 663 -0.16 14.66 14.02
C ILE A 663 -1.42 15.51 13.83
N GLU A 664 -2.13 15.34 12.71
CA GLU A 664 -3.33 16.12 12.34
C GLU A 664 -4.64 15.45 12.73
N MET A 665 -4.61 14.15 13.05
CA MET A 665 -5.74 13.42 13.63
C MET A 665 -5.89 13.61 15.14
N CYS A 666 -4.89 14.21 15.81
CA CYS A 666 -4.94 14.42 17.26
C CYS A 666 -6.05 15.40 17.65
N GLU A 667 -7.08 14.89 18.35
CA GLU A 667 -8.26 15.67 18.74
C GLU A 667 -8.06 16.45 20.05
N VAL A 668 -6.98 16.17 20.81
CA VAL A 668 -6.71 16.82 22.10
C VAL A 668 -6.63 18.33 21.92
N LYS A 669 -7.58 19.05 22.54
CA LYS A 669 -7.73 20.51 22.42
C LYS A 669 -7.76 20.99 20.95
N ASN A 670 -8.29 20.19 20.02
CA ASN A 670 -8.29 20.50 18.59
C ASN A 670 -6.88 20.84 18.06
N ILE A 671 -5.83 20.15 18.52
CA ILE A 671 -4.46 20.48 18.10
C ILE A 671 -4.20 20.05 16.65
N GLY A 672 -4.78 18.94 16.20
CA GLY A 672 -4.62 18.44 14.83
C GLY A 672 -5.13 19.43 13.78
N ILE A 673 -6.32 20.00 13.98
CA ILE A 673 -6.89 20.98 13.05
C ILE A 673 -6.07 22.29 13.02
N ARG A 674 -5.56 22.73 14.18
CA ARG A 674 -4.71 23.93 14.27
C ARG A 674 -3.36 23.72 13.56
N ARG A 675 -2.77 22.54 13.67
CA ARG A 675 -1.55 22.17 12.92
C ARG A 675 -1.80 22.13 11.42
N ALA A 676 -2.93 21.57 10.99
CA ALA A 676 -3.32 21.58 9.58
C ALA A 676 -3.52 23.01 9.05
N ALA A 677 -4.14 23.88 9.84
CA ALA A 677 -4.27 25.30 9.53
C ALA A 677 -2.91 26.00 9.43
N GLN A 678 -2.00 25.78 10.37
CA GLN A 678 -0.64 26.32 10.34
C GLN A 678 0.11 25.88 9.06
N ARG A 679 0.06 24.58 8.72
CA ARG A 679 0.66 24.05 7.49
C ARG A 679 0.08 24.73 6.24
N LYS A 680 -1.23 24.92 6.17
CA LYS A 680 -1.88 25.49 4.97
C LYS A 680 -1.72 27.00 4.86
N LEU A 681 -1.64 27.71 5.98
CA LEU A 681 -1.22 29.13 6.01
C LEU A 681 0.19 29.29 5.44
N ALA A 682 1.11 28.39 5.79
CA ALA A 682 2.46 28.39 5.20
C ALA A 682 2.44 28.08 3.69
N GLN A 683 1.64 27.10 3.25
CA GLN A 683 1.57 26.69 1.84
C GLN A 683 0.85 27.68 0.91
N GLU A 684 -0.25 28.30 1.37
CA GLU A 684 -1.07 29.20 0.53
C GLU A 684 -0.62 30.67 0.65
N LEU A 685 -0.27 31.11 1.86
CA LEU A 685 0.02 32.52 2.17
C LEU A 685 1.47 32.76 2.60
N GLY A 686 2.33 31.74 2.65
CA GLY A 686 3.74 31.90 3.04
C GLY A 686 3.94 32.25 4.52
N VAL A 687 2.94 32.00 5.37
CA VAL A 687 2.94 32.37 6.79
C VAL A 687 3.35 31.17 7.65
N PHE A 688 4.58 31.16 8.16
CA PHE A 688 5.13 30.02 8.91
C PHE A 688 4.95 30.12 10.44
N ASN A 689 4.81 31.33 10.98
CA ASN A 689 5.03 31.60 12.40
C ASN A 689 3.76 31.97 13.17
N VAL A 690 2.58 31.44 12.81
CA VAL A 690 1.37 31.64 13.65
C VAL A 690 1.38 30.62 14.80
N PRO A 691 1.47 31.05 16.07
CA PRO A 691 1.44 30.14 17.21
C PRO A 691 0.09 29.41 17.32
N LEU A 692 0.12 28.11 17.61
CA LEU A 692 -1.11 27.32 17.77
C LEU A 692 -2.00 27.83 18.93
N SER A 693 -1.42 28.53 19.91
CA SER A 693 -2.15 29.16 21.02
C SER A 693 -3.04 30.32 20.57
N GLU A 694 -2.67 31.01 19.48
CA GLU A 694 -3.40 32.16 18.92
C GLU A 694 -4.48 31.72 17.91
N MET A 695 -4.54 30.44 17.58
CA MET A 695 -5.58 29.86 16.72
C MET A 695 -6.82 29.49 17.55
N HIS A 696 -7.77 30.41 17.63
CA HIS A 696 -9.01 30.21 18.39
C HIS A 696 -10.03 29.42 17.55
N VAL A 697 -10.17 28.13 17.82
CA VAL A 697 -11.27 27.31 17.27
C VAL A 697 -12.59 27.78 17.88
N MET A 698 -13.50 28.30 17.05
CA MET A 698 -14.74 28.96 17.47
C MET A 698 -15.95 28.02 17.48
N GLY A 699 -16.00 27.06 16.56
CA GLY A 699 -17.09 26.11 16.45
C GLY A 699 -16.95 25.17 15.27
N ARG A 700 -17.89 24.23 15.18
CA ARG A 700 -17.97 23.20 14.13
C ARG A 700 -19.24 23.39 13.32
N PHE A 701 -19.10 23.31 12.00
CA PHE A 701 -20.13 23.64 11.04
C PHE A 701 -20.25 22.54 9.99
N ILE A 702 -21.46 22.10 9.67
CA ILE A 702 -21.70 21.23 8.53
C ILE A 702 -22.31 22.06 7.41
N TYR A 703 -21.71 21.98 6.22
CA TYR A 703 -22.29 22.54 5.01
C TYR A 703 -22.06 21.64 3.81
N LYS A 704 -22.85 21.88 2.77
CA LYS A 704 -22.71 21.21 1.47
C LYS A 704 -22.84 22.22 0.33
N ALA A 705 -21.91 22.19 -0.61
CA ALA A 705 -21.91 23.06 -1.77
C ALA A 705 -21.50 22.30 -3.03
N ILE A 706 -22.15 22.56 -4.16
CA ILE A 706 -21.84 21.90 -5.44
C ILE A 706 -21.39 22.97 -6.44
N ASP A 707 -20.22 22.74 -7.05
CA ASP A 707 -19.71 23.54 -8.15
C ASP A 707 -20.29 23.03 -9.49
N LYS A 708 -20.34 23.91 -10.49
CA LYS A 708 -20.93 23.64 -11.81
C LYS A 708 -20.17 22.58 -12.61
N ASN A 709 -18.97 22.20 -12.17
CA ASN A 709 -18.02 21.36 -12.90
C ASN A 709 -17.98 19.90 -12.42
N GLY A 710 -19.01 19.42 -11.70
CA GLY A 710 -19.04 18.05 -11.16
C GLY A 710 -18.17 17.85 -9.90
N TRP A 711 -17.71 18.94 -9.32
CA TRP A 711 -17.01 18.99 -8.03
C TRP A 711 -17.87 19.67 -6.97
N GLY A 712 -17.56 19.47 -5.70
CA GLY A 712 -18.28 20.04 -4.59
C GLY A 712 -17.56 19.85 -3.27
N GLU A 713 -18.20 20.33 -2.21
CA GLU A 713 -17.74 20.26 -0.82
C GLU A 713 -18.88 19.73 0.04
N HIS A 714 -18.54 18.85 0.97
CA HIS A 714 -19.45 18.35 2.00
C HIS A 714 -18.61 18.16 3.26
N GLU A 715 -18.62 19.17 4.12
CA GLU A 715 -17.56 19.36 5.09
C GLU A 715 -18.09 19.49 6.52
N MET A 716 -17.34 18.91 7.46
CA MET A 716 -17.38 19.22 8.88
C MET A 716 -16.28 20.26 9.13
N ASP A 717 -16.65 21.53 8.97
CA ASP A 717 -15.77 22.68 8.94
C ASP A 717 -15.55 23.28 10.34
N TYR A 718 -14.28 23.38 10.73
CA TYR A 718 -13.83 24.02 11.96
C TYR A 718 -13.49 25.49 11.68
N ALA A 719 -14.27 26.41 12.24
CA ALA A 719 -13.96 27.84 12.13
C ALA A 719 -12.84 28.23 13.11
N ILE A 720 -11.78 28.85 12.60
CA ILE A 720 -10.60 29.28 13.37
C ILE A 720 -10.41 30.78 13.20
N VAL A 721 -10.38 31.52 14.30
CA VAL A 721 -10.12 32.97 14.30
C VAL A 721 -8.73 33.24 14.88
N VAL A 722 -7.95 34.08 14.19
CA VAL A 722 -6.64 34.55 14.64
C VAL A 722 -6.66 36.08 14.68
N PRO A 723 -6.68 36.70 15.86
CA PRO A 723 -6.57 38.16 16.00
C PRO A 723 -5.12 38.65 15.87
N ASN A 724 -4.94 39.96 15.67
CA ASN A 724 -3.64 40.64 15.66
C ASN A 724 -2.61 40.09 14.64
N PHE A 725 -3.08 39.58 13.52
CA PHE A 725 -2.25 39.01 12.46
C PHE A 725 -1.52 40.08 11.63
N ASP A 726 -0.21 39.95 11.44
CA ASP A 726 0.57 40.84 10.58
C ASP A 726 0.38 40.51 9.09
N ALA A 727 -0.40 41.33 8.39
CA ALA A 727 -0.65 41.17 6.95
C ALA A 727 0.61 41.37 6.08
N HIS A 728 1.66 42.05 6.55
CA HIS A 728 2.89 42.25 5.78
C HIS A 728 3.73 40.96 5.64
N SER A 729 3.49 39.99 6.52
CA SER A 729 4.12 38.67 6.47
C SER A 729 3.64 37.79 5.31
N VAL A 730 2.54 38.16 4.65
CA VAL A 730 1.94 37.35 3.58
C VAL A 730 2.82 37.32 2.32
N ARG A 731 3.07 36.12 1.82
CA ARG A 731 3.74 35.80 0.54
C ARG A 731 2.90 34.76 -0.20
N ILE A 732 2.05 35.23 -1.11
CA ILE A 732 1.08 34.36 -1.79
C ILE A 732 1.75 33.32 -2.68
N ASN A 733 1.20 32.11 -2.66
CA ASN A 733 1.49 31.09 -3.66
C ASN A 733 0.49 31.21 -4.83
N SER A 734 0.95 31.56 -6.03
CA SER A 734 0.09 31.84 -7.19
C SER A 734 -0.70 30.63 -7.71
N ASP A 735 -0.24 29.41 -7.41
CA ASP A 735 -0.98 28.18 -7.71
C ASP A 735 -2.23 28.01 -6.83
N GLU A 736 -2.25 28.64 -5.65
CA GLU A 736 -3.32 28.52 -4.66
C GLU A 736 -4.18 29.79 -4.58
N VAL A 737 -3.53 30.96 -4.61
CA VAL A 737 -4.12 32.28 -4.35
C VAL A 737 -3.80 33.25 -5.49
N GLU A 738 -4.83 33.86 -6.09
CA GLU A 738 -4.68 34.88 -7.13
C GLU A 738 -4.32 36.24 -6.52
N MET A 739 -4.99 36.61 -5.42
CA MET A 739 -4.73 37.86 -4.71
C MET A 739 -5.26 37.81 -3.28
N VAL A 740 -4.74 38.69 -2.41
CA VAL A 740 -5.24 38.90 -1.05
C VAL A 740 -5.69 40.35 -0.85
N LYS A 741 -6.64 40.57 0.05
CA LYS A 741 -7.11 41.91 0.41
C LYS A 741 -7.53 41.97 1.87
N SER A 742 -6.93 42.87 2.63
CA SER A 742 -7.43 43.22 3.98
C SER A 742 -8.60 44.17 3.83
N VAL A 743 -9.75 43.83 4.42
CA VAL A 743 -10.98 44.61 4.31
C VAL A 743 -11.60 44.91 5.66
N ASP A 744 -12.16 46.11 5.81
CA ASP A 744 -13.13 46.39 6.86
C ASP A 744 -14.55 45.93 6.48
N ARG A 745 -15.54 46.17 7.35
CA ARG A 745 -16.94 45.78 7.12
C ARG A 745 -17.60 46.51 5.96
N SER A 746 -17.29 47.80 5.80
CA SER A 746 -17.81 48.63 4.71
C SER A 746 -17.25 48.16 3.37
N GLU A 747 -15.95 47.88 3.33
CA GLU A 747 -15.26 47.35 2.17
C GLU A 747 -15.72 45.94 1.80
N LEU A 748 -15.93 45.06 2.78
CA LEU A 748 -16.53 43.74 2.56
C LEU A 748 -17.94 43.84 2.00
N LYS A 749 -18.77 44.75 2.53
CA LYS A 749 -20.12 45.00 2.00
C LYS A 749 -20.07 45.49 0.56
N LYS A 750 -19.16 46.42 0.23
CA LYS A 750 -18.93 46.89 -1.14
C LYS A 750 -18.47 45.77 -2.06
N LEU A 751 -17.60 44.87 -1.60
CA LEU A 751 -17.14 43.70 -2.35
C LEU A 751 -18.28 42.72 -2.67
N ILE A 752 -19.18 42.49 -1.71
CA ILE A 752 -20.37 41.65 -1.94
C ILE A 752 -21.32 42.33 -2.93
N GLN A 753 -21.50 43.65 -2.81
CA GLN A 753 -22.39 44.44 -3.67
C GLN A 753 -21.87 44.64 -5.10
N SER A 754 -20.56 44.54 -5.33
CA SER A 754 -19.98 44.67 -6.68
C SER A 754 -20.33 43.50 -7.59
N GLY A 755 -20.91 42.42 -7.06
CA GLY A 755 -21.25 41.22 -7.81
C GLY A 755 -20.06 40.28 -8.05
N GLU A 756 -18.93 40.50 -7.38
CA GLU A 756 -17.84 39.52 -7.40
C GLU A 756 -18.26 38.19 -6.77
N ALA A 757 -17.80 37.08 -7.35
CA ALA A 757 -18.15 35.75 -6.88
C ALA A 757 -17.50 35.45 -5.53
N ILE A 758 -18.30 34.94 -4.59
CA ILE A 758 -17.89 34.58 -3.24
C ILE A 758 -18.12 33.08 -3.03
N SER A 759 -17.23 32.43 -2.27
CA SER A 759 -17.40 31.02 -1.92
C SER A 759 -18.69 30.75 -1.13
N PRO A 760 -19.37 29.63 -1.37
CA PRO A 760 -20.63 29.32 -0.70
C PRO A 760 -20.52 29.31 0.83
N TRP A 761 -19.47 28.72 1.40
CA TRP A 761 -19.27 28.67 2.84
C TRP A 761 -19.02 30.05 3.46
N PHE A 762 -18.26 30.91 2.79
CA PHE A 762 -18.05 32.28 3.28
C PHE A 762 -19.37 33.07 3.28
N SER A 763 -20.21 32.88 2.26
CA SER A 763 -21.57 33.42 2.23
C SER A 763 -22.44 32.89 3.38
N LEU A 764 -22.31 31.61 3.74
CA LEU A 764 -23.01 31.01 4.88
C LEU A 764 -22.57 31.62 6.22
N PHE A 765 -21.26 31.81 6.45
CA PHE A 765 -20.74 32.48 7.65
C PHE A 765 -21.21 33.94 7.77
N LEU A 766 -21.36 34.64 6.65
CA LEU A 766 -21.88 36.01 6.61
C LEU A 766 -23.38 36.07 6.91
N SER A 767 -24.17 35.21 6.26
CA SER A 767 -25.64 35.18 6.39
C SER A 767 -26.10 34.77 7.79
N HIS A 768 -25.42 33.80 8.41
CA HIS A 768 -25.70 33.37 9.79
C HIS A 768 -25.08 34.29 10.85
N ARG A 769 -24.40 35.36 10.43
CA ARG A 769 -23.76 36.39 11.28
C ARG A 769 -22.64 35.91 12.22
N TYR A 770 -22.23 34.64 12.18
CA TYR A 770 -21.11 34.13 12.99
C TYR A 770 -19.86 35.00 12.86
N LEU A 771 -19.48 35.35 11.62
CA LEU A 771 -18.32 36.19 11.37
C LEU A 771 -18.43 37.57 12.01
N TYR A 772 -19.59 38.21 11.92
CA TYR A 772 -19.81 39.54 12.50
C TYR A 772 -19.73 39.50 14.03
N VAL A 773 -20.29 38.46 14.65
CA VAL A 773 -20.23 38.27 16.11
C VAL A 773 -18.78 38.14 16.60
N TRP A 774 -17.95 37.34 15.91
CA TRP A 774 -16.54 37.21 16.27
C TRP A 774 -15.76 38.50 16.00
N TRP A 775 -16.05 39.17 14.89
CA TRP A 775 -15.40 40.42 14.51
C TRP A 775 -15.67 41.55 15.53
N ASP A 776 -16.89 41.65 16.09
CA ASP A 776 -17.21 42.62 17.14
C ASP A 776 -16.50 42.31 18.49
N ASN A 777 -16.01 41.08 18.67
CA ASN A 777 -15.57 40.57 19.96
C ASN A 777 -14.18 39.91 19.89
N LEU A 778 -13.28 40.41 19.03
CA LEU A 778 -11.93 39.84 18.86
C LEU A 778 -11.11 39.77 20.15
N LYS A 779 -11.36 40.67 21.10
CA LYS A 779 -10.72 40.67 22.44
C LYS A 779 -11.32 39.63 23.41
N ASN A 780 -12.51 39.13 23.14
CA ASN A 780 -13.28 38.25 24.02
C ASN A 780 -13.75 36.97 23.33
N LEU A 781 -12.94 36.42 22.42
CA LEU A 781 -13.28 35.22 21.65
C LEU A 781 -13.52 33.99 22.54
N PHE A 782 -12.87 33.91 23.71
CA PHE A 782 -12.99 32.76 24.61
C PHE A 782 -14.44 32.47 25.03
N ASN A 783 -15.21 33.52 25.33
CA ASN A 783 -16.60 33.41 25.78
C ASN A 783 -17.60 33.11 24.64
N LEU A 784 -17.15 33.18 23.39
CA LEU A 784 -17.97 32.95 22.20
C LEU A 784 -17.73 31.57 21.56
N LYS A 785 -16.80 30.78 22.09
CA LYS A 785 -16.51 29.45 21.58
C LYS A 785 -17.67 28.52 21.89
N ASN A 786 -18.18 27.84 20.88
CA ASN A 786 -19.15 26.76 21.05
C ASN A 786 -18.63 25.52 20.34
N LEU A 787 -17.95 24.67 21.11
CA LEU A 787 -17.38 23.41 20.63
C LEU A 787 -18.30 22.22 20.86
N GLU A 788 -19.34 22.35 21.68
CA GLU A 788 -20.24 21.23 22.01
C GLU A 788 -21.24 20.96 20.87
N THR A 789 -21.74 22.02 20.25
CA THR A 789 -22.73 21.92 19.17
C THR A 789 -22.08 21.91 17.79
N ILE A 790 -22.70 21.15 16.88
CA ILE A 790 -22.36 21.12 15.46
C ILE A 790 -23.48 21.85 14.70
N ASN A 791 -23.13 22.97 14.07
CA ASN A 791 -24.10 23.86 13.43
C ASN A 791 -24.28 23.49 11.95
N ARG A 792 -25.49 23.17 11.52
CA ARG A 792 -25.79 22.89 10.10
C ARG A 792 -26.15 24.19 9.40
N LEU A 793 -25.42 24.54 8.34
CA LEU A 793 -25.57 25.83 7.65
C LEU A 793 -26.49 25.75 6.42
N ASN A 794 -26.70 24.57 5.81
CA ASN A 794 -27.61 24.38 4.68
C ASN A 794 -28.04 22.92 4.43
#